data_AF-A0A955ZC65-F1
#
_entry.id   AF-A0A955ZC65-F1
#
_cell.length_a   1.000
_cell.length_b   1.000
_cell.length_c   1.000
_cell.angle_alpha   90.00
_cell.angle_beta   90.00
_cell.angle_gamma   90.00
#
_symmetry.space_group_name_H-M   'P 1'
#
loop_
_entity.id
_entity.type
_entity.pdbx_description
1 polymer ?
#
loop_
_entity_poly.entity_id
_entity_poly.type
_entity_poly.pdbx_seq_one_letter_code
_entity_poly.pdbx_strand_id
1 'polypeptide(L)'
;MNTRLGYFSAIAMVLAATGCGAEGAKAGKGGGGNGGNGGSGAAAGACGSSQEQALECLGVQLTKDPRVDLKGSPLPTTYAPLGATRSVGVSQEVFMAGMQLAPKNPVGTAEVMDNRAALLELSNDDTGAVGPGVLSTTAPGAIWEGDTYTTPSSNGGTGAQSSRTAVALDADGDGKDEIVVLYLDHENPSNEGVIFATSPDGGAPKKVATAPGAEDIAAVRGDFDGDGKDEIALGISTADGASVVVLRPAQDGSFSAVDGSEKTFEKTLPTGTLSLELAAGNIDRDLGDELVVVFNQMDLPARSGISSYWVIDDGKAGFTELKKNASINVVDGGSYQAEVADVAIGDIDADGKGEIVFGGVEKLLEQSCVPTRQLYLALDDAGDAPEPLAVIGQSAAEIQYVDKSGCSEVTSKLLTRHVFVNTLDVDGDGVAEIQANLRVFDDFRAGAFKELYALDPEVLAGPDGLGGGILAPDSTAMETADINGDGRDEIIVFAQHRSEVVVWGLSGPTAESATFQEMTRIDTKKYNFQSRVFPLIVPANVDTDGVVLKYSAPEYKFVFTEPVVIAALAAAPCMDGIGQNTAACTTAYGQTQGTTGGGEASVTVTASTFVSFETKIPLTEIGVEGKETLTTSASFSAGKSYALDETVEYTTGPLEDTVIFTTLPVDQYEYTVVSHPDPSKVGQHVVVNLPRTPITLQVERGFYNRSVVPGSPLIDDSVFLHTVGNIDSYPNEASADALINTGGFAHLGPAGELVDAAGHALGPLADKLLGRGLKTSKAITVGQGSGQTSTEIRFTDATDYQAGLEIGYEAELAVTGGGAGVKGAVGGSLGGSLGAMLSWGSSTSTVYRGTIGSIGESTFPDHVYSAGLFTYVYNYGKKDQPQFEVVSYWVDK
;
A
#
# COMPACT_ATOMS: atom_id res chain seq x y z
N MET A 1 -41.27 31.99 35.17
CA MET A 1 -41.67 31.32 36.43
C MET A 1 -42.69 30.25 36.09
N ASN A 2 -42.32 28.97 36.34
CA ASN A 2 -43.10 27.71 36.38
C ASN A 2 -44.06 27.43 35.19
N THR A 3 -43.94 26.35 34.42
CA THR A 3 -43.89 24.93 34.84
C THR A 3 -43.34 24.03 33.72
N ARG A 4 -42.74 22.89 34.12
CA ARG A 4 -42.07 21.84 33.32
C ARG A 4 -43.01 20.66 32.93
N LEU A 5 -42.44 19.77 32.08
CA LEU A 5 -42.77 18.38 31.67
C LEU A 5 -43.68 18.25 30.43
N GLY A 6 -43.47 17.34 29.47
CA GLY A 6 -42.54 16.21 29.20
C GLY A 6 -42.63 15.89 27.67
N TYR A 7 -41.94 14.97 27.01
CA TYR A 7 -41.45 13.61 27.30
C TYR A 7 -40.54 13.21 26.11
N PHE A 8 -39.41 12.55 26.35
CA PHE A 8 -38.85 11.45 25.51
C PHE A 8 -37.59 10.91 26.21
N SER A 9 -37.72 9.75 26.85
CA SER A 9 -36.61 8.86 27.18
C SER A 9 -37.20 7.53 27.65
N ALA A 10 -36.88 6.46 26.95
CA ALA A 10 -37.11 5.10 27.41
C ALA A 10 -35.90 4.24 27.00
N ILE A 11 -34.85 4.29 27.81
CA ILE A 11 -33.75 3.33 27.81
C ILE A 11 -34.06 2.29 28.91
N ALA A 12 -34.13 1.03 28.52
CA ALA A 12 -34.22 -0.09 29.44
C ALA A 12 -32.80 -0.50 29.88
N MET A 13 -32.43 -0.12 31.10
CA MET A 13 -31.20 -0.53 31.77
C MET A 13 -31.52 -1.71 32.69
N VAL A 14 -30.95 -2.90 32.42
CA VAL A 14 -31.00 -4.04 33.34
C VAL A 14 -29.69 -4.07 34.13
N LEU A 15 -29.76 -3.67 35.40
CA LEU A 15 -28.72 -3.90 36.40
C LEU A 15 -28.91 -5.29 37.03
N ALA A 16 -27.84 -6.09 37.06
CA ALA A 16 -27.70 -7.20 37.99
C ALA A 16 -26.43 -7.00 38.83
N ALA A 17 -26.61 -6.82 40.14
CA ALA A 17 -25.56 -6.82 41.14
C ALA A 17 -25.71 -8.07 42.02
N THR A 18 -24.59 -8.74 42.32
CA THR A 18 -24.22 -9.53 43.52
C THR A 18 -22.98 -10.36 43.14
N GLY A 19 -21.93 -10.53 43.93
CA GLY A 19 -21.65 -10.14 45.30
C GLY A 19 -20.17 -10.39 45.63
N CYS A 20 -19.76 -9.82 46.74
CA CYS A 20 -18.42 -9.81 47.32
C CYS A 20 -17.97 -11.22 47.79
N GLY A 21 -16.66 -11.51 47.70
CA GLY A 21 -16.04 -12.69 48.29
C GLY A 21 -14.52 -12.56 48.37
N ALA A 22 -14.02 -12.09 49.51
CA ALA A 22 -12.61 -12.08 49.88
C ALA A 22 -12.22 -13.41 50.56
N GLU A 23 -11.00 -13.90 50.31
CA GLU A 23 -10.13 -14.80 51.11
C GLU A 23 -9.10 -15.40 50.15
N GLY A 24 -7.81 -15.59 50.44
CA GLY A 24 -7.02 -15.42 51.64
C GLY A 24 -5.56 -15.80 51.30
N ALA A 25 -4.63 -15.17 52.01
CA ALA A 25 -3.20 -15.41 51.91
C ALA A 25 -2.81 -16.86 52.26
N LYS A 26 -1.83 -17.42 51.54
CA LYS A 26 -0.91 -18.41 52.12
C LYS A 26 0.54 -18.14 51.71
N ALA A 27 1.28 -17.64 52.68
CA ALA A 27 2.73 -17.73 52.75
C ALA A 27 3.14 -19.19 53.04
N GLY A 28 4.12 -19.69 52.29
CA GLY A 28 4.86 -20.91 52.59
C GLY A 28 6.35 -20.60 52.66
N LYS A 29 6.91 -20.59 53.89
CA LYS A 29 8.35 -20.57 54.17
C LYS A 29 8.91 -22.00 54.18
N GLY A 30 10.17 -22.13 53.80
CA GLY A 30 11.10 -23.21 54.20
C GLY A 30 11.65 -23.97 52.99
N GLY A 31 12.96 -24.17 52.82
CA GLY A 31 14.12 -23.95 53.66
C GLY A 31 15.40 -24.13 52.83
N GLY A 32 16.53 -23.67 53.37
CA GLY A 32 17.81 -23.62 52.67
C GLY A 32 18.50 -24.97 52.44
N GLY A 33 19.41 -24.96 51.46
CA GLY A 33 20.42 -25.99 51.21
C GLY A 33 21.55 -25.38 50.41
N ASN A 34 22.74 -25.34 50.99
CA ASN A 34 23.97 -24.74 50.46
C ASN A 34 24.80 -25.79 49.70
N GLY A 35 25.47 -25.38 48.62
CA GLY A 35 26.70 -26.01 48.13
C GLY A 35 26.61 -26.88 46.86
N GLY A 36 27.47 -26.59 45.89
CA GLY A 36 27.82 -27.54 44.83
C GLY A 36 28.22 -26.92 43.49
N ASN A 37 29.40 -26.33 43.42
CA ASN A 37 30.10 -26.07 42.16
C ASN A 37 30.42 -27.42 41.47
N GLY A 38 30.00 -27.60 40.22
CA GLY A 38 30.23 -28.82 39.46
C GLY A 38 29.88 -28.60 38.00
N GLY A 39 30.88 -28.25 37.20
CA GLY A 39 30.75 -28.18 35.75
C GLY A 39 30.36 -29.54 35.18
N SER A 40 29.41 -29.51 34.26
CA SER A 40 29.13 -30.60 33.34
C SER A 40 29.06 -30.00 31.94
N GLY A 41 29.96 -30.43 31.07
CA GLY A 41 30.00 -30.02 29.67
C GLY A 41 28.63 -30.20 29.02
N ALA A 42 28.17 -29.13 28.37
CA ALA A 42 27.01 -29.20 27.51
C ALA A 42 27.34 -30.13 26.34
N ALA A 43 26.71 -31.30 26.33
CA ALA A 43 26.56 -32.07 25.11
C ALA A 43 25.80 -31.19 24.11
N ALA A 44 26.31 -31.09 22.88
CA ALA A 44 25.67 -30.42 21.76
C ALA A 44 24.26 -30.99 21.56
N GLY A 45 23.24 -30.23 21.99
CA GLY A 45 21.85 -30.51 21.66
C GLY A 45 21.67 -30.25 20.17
N ALA A 46 21.11 -31.21 19.44
CA ALA A 46 20.68 -31.00 18.07
C ALA A 46 19.74 -29.80 18.04
N CYS A 47 20.08 -28.81 17.21
CA CYS A 47 19.14 -27.76 16.85
C CYS A 47 17.90 -28.42 16.27
N GLY A 48 16.72 -27.94 16.67
CA GLY A 48 15.46 -28.58 16.26
C GLY A 48 15.23 -28.50 14.75
N SER A 49 14.21 -29.20 14.24
CA SER A 49 14.00 -29.38 12.80
C SER A 49 13.23 -28.26 12.11
N SER A 50 12.74 -27.24 12.83
CA SER A 50 12.08 -26.08 12.21
C SER A 50 13.07 -24.99 11.84
N GLN A 51 12.68 -24.13 10.91
CA GLN A 51 13.49 -23.00 10.48
C GLN A 51 13.74 -22.00 11.62
N GLU A 52 12.75 -21.72 12.48
CA GLU A 52 12.96 -20.85 13.64
C GLU A 52 14.02 -21.42 14.60
N GLN A 53 13.97 -22.73 14.85
CA GLN A 53 14.93 -23.40 15.73
C GLN A 53 16.35 -23.37 15.16
N ALA A 54 16.48 -23.51 13.83
CA ALA A 54 17.75 -23.37 13.14
C ALA A 54 18.31 -21.95 13.26
N LEU A 55 17.47 -20.93 13.05
CA LEU A 55 17.85 -19.52 13.15
C LEU A 55 18.24 -19.11 14.58
N GLU A 56 17.46 -19.51 15.60
CA GLU A 56 17.81 -19.29 17.01
C GLU A 56 19.16 -19.91 17.36
N CYS A 57 19.40 -21.14 16.89
CA CYS A 57 20.69 -21.80 17.05
C CYS A 57 21.82 -20.99 16.40
N LEU A 58 21.61 -20.49 15.18
CA LEU A 58 22.57 -19.65 14.48
C LEU A 58 22.77 -18.25 15.11
N GLY A 59 22.06 -17.95 16.20
CA GLY A 59 22.19 -16.70 16.95
C GLY A 59 21.31 -15.57 16.42
N VAL A 60 20.36 -15.87 15.54
CA VAL A 60 19.37 -14.91 15.05
C VAL A 60 18.36 -14.64 16.17
N GLN A 61 18.15 -13.37 16.49
CA GLN A 61 17.13 -12.96 17.45
C GLN A 61 15.78 -12.94 16.74
N LEU A 62 14.86 -13.82 17.17
CA LEU A 62 13.51 -13.91 16.60
C LEU A 62 12.50 -12.98 17.29
N THR A 63 12.97 -11.99 18.03
CA THR A 63 12.09 -11.04 18.71
C THR A 63 11.39 -10.16 17.69
N LYS A 64 10.06 -10.02 17.84
CA LYS A 64 9.25 -9.10 17.08
C LYS A 64 9.56 -7.68 17.55
N ASP A 65 10.48 -7.01 16.84
CA ASP A 65 10.73 -5.59 17.03
C ASP A 65 9.48 -4.77 16.67
N PRO A 66 9.33 -3.53 17.20
CA PRO A 66 8.23 -2.66 16.80
C PRO A 66 8.19 -2.50 15.28
N ARG A 67 6.99 -2.63 14.71
CA ARG A 67 6.76 -2.28 13.31
C ARG A 67 6.91 -0.78 13.16
N VAL A 68 7.65 -0.35 12.15
CA VAL A 68 7.80 1.06 11.81
C VAL A 68 7.59 1.27 10.31
N ASP A 69 7.13 2.46 9.96
CA ASP A 69 6.95 2.91 8.60
C ASP A 69 8.29 3.30 7.92
N LEU A 70 8.20 4.06 6.83
CA LEU A 70 9.33 4.65 6.13
C LEU A 70 10.16 5.61 6.97
N LYS A 71 9.47 6.49 7.68
CA LYS A 71 10.00 7.61 8.45
C LYS A 71 10.51 7.14 9.83
N GLY A 72 10.29 5.87 10.18
CA GLY A 72 10.68 5.25 11.46
C GLY A 72 9.61 5.38 12.55
N SER A 73 8.41 5.84 12.19
CA SER A 73 7.23 5.95 13.03
C SER A 73 6.57 4.60 13.27
N PRO A 74 6.08 4.31 14.48
CA PRO A 74 5.43 3.02 14.77
C PRO A 74 4.15 2.80 13.96
N LEU A 75 3.99 1.61 13.37
CA LEU A 75 2.73 1.22 12.73
C LEU A 75 1.70 0.76 13.77
N PRO A 76 0.41 1.16 13.66
CA PRO A 76 -0.64 0.75 14.61
C PRO A 76 -0.84 -0.75 14.57
N THR A 77 -1.36 -1.36 15.65
CA THR A 77 -1.52 -2.83 15.73
C THR A 77 -2.46 -3.38 14.66
N THR A 78 -3.46 -2.59 14.26
CA THR A 78 -4.45 -2.90 13.23
C THR A 78 -3.90 -2.82 11.81
N TYR A 79 -2.78 -2.11 11.57
CA TYR A 79 -2.21 -1.88 10.23
C TYR A 79 -2.20 -3.12 9.32
N ALA A 80 -2.68 -2.92 8.10
CA ALA A 80 -2.56 -3.82 6.95
C ALA A 80 -2.19 -3.02 5.69
N PRO A 81 -1.23 -3.49 4.86
CA PRO A 81 -0.69 -2.71 3.74
C PRO A 81 -1.67 -2.45 2.59
N LEU A 82 -2.79 -3.14 2.50
CA LEU A 82 -3.82 -2.88 1.49
C LEU A 82 -5.13 -2.42 2.16
N GLY A 83 -5.08 -1.96 3.41
CA GLY A 83 -6.27 -1.66 4.20
C GLY A 83 -7.10 -2.90 4.53
N ALA A 84 -8.34 -2.68 4.97
CA ALA A 84 -9.28 -3.76 5.25
C ALA A 84 -9.77 -4.46 3.96
N THR A 85 -9.92 -3.70 2.87
CA THR A 85 -10.31 -4.19 1.54
C THR A 85 -9.49 -3.51 0.44
N ARG A 86 -9.27 -4.21 -0.69
CA ARG A 86 -8.61 -3.65 -1.87
C ARG A 86 -9.18 -4.25 -3.15
N SER A 87 -9.61 -3.38 -4.05
CA SER A 87 -10.07 -3.74 -5.39
C SER A 87 -8.96 -3.51 -6.42
N VAL A 88 -8.90 -4.36 -7.44
CA VAL A 88 -7.87 -4.34 -8.49
C VAL A 88 -8.45 -4.76 -9.83
N GLY A 89 -8.22 -3.92 -10.84
CA GLY A 89 -8.75 -4.14 -12.18
C GLY A 89 -10.27 -4.23 -12.21
N VAL A 90 -10.93 -3.49 -11.31
CA VAL A 90 -12.39 -3.31 -11.31
C VAL A 90 -12.69 -2.07 -12.12
N SER A 91 -13.69 -2.12 -12.98
CA SER A 91 -14.30 -0.94 -13.57
C SER A 91 -15.57 -0.62 -12.79
N GLN A 92 -15.83 0.67 -12.59
CA GLN A 92 -17.01 1.13 -11.86
C GLN A 92 -18.14 1.47 -12.82
N GLU A 93 -19.30 0.89 -12.58
CA GLU A 93 -20.52 1.26 -13.25
C GLU A 93 -21.12 2.53 -12.64
N VAL A 94 -21.89 3.26 -13.45
CA VAL A 94 -22.39 4.58 -13.08
C VAL A 94 -23.89 4.52 -12.84
N PHE A 95 -24.29 4.66 -11.57
CA PHE A 95 -25.68 4.90 -11.21
C PHE A 95 -26.02 6.38 -11.33
N MET A 96 -27.15 6.66 -11.97
CA MET A 96 -27.64 8.01 -12.24
C MET A 96 -29.09 8.16 -11.82
N ALA A 97 -29.41 9.22 -11.08
CA ALA A 97 -30.78 9.61 -10.74
C ALA A 97 -30.96 11.14 -10.70
N GLY A 98 -32.22 11.60 -10.70
CA GLY A 98 -32.57 13.03 -10.70
C GLY A 98 -32.48 13.68 -12.09
N MET A 99 -31.52 13.25 -12.90
CA MET A 99 -31.45 13.56 -14.34
C MET A 99 -32.09 12.46 -15.17
N GLN A 100 -32.88 12.84 -16.18
CA GLN A 100 -33.53 11.90 -17.08
C GLN A 100 -32.66 11.64 -18.32
N LEU A 101 -32.40 10.37 -18.63
CA LEU A 101 -31.75 9.98 -19.87
C LEU A 101 -32.55 10.43 -21.10
N ALA A 102 -31.86 10.83 -22.16
CA ALA A 102 -32.52 11.14 -23.42
C ALA A 102 -33.09 9.85 -24.05
N PRO A 103 -34.19 9.91 -24.83
CA PRO A 103 -34.77 8.77 -25.54
C PRO A 103 -33.82 8.03 -26.51
N LYS A 104 -32.65 8.60 -26.75
CA LYS A 104 -31.55 8.01 -27.52
C LYS A 104 -30.33 8.04 -26.62
N ASN A 105 -30.01 6.95 -25.94
CA ASN A 105 -28.73 6.85 -25.24
C ASN A 105 -28.38 5.40 -24.87
N PRO A 106 -27.07 5.09 -24.75
CA PRO A 106 -26.10 4.81 -25.81
C PRO A 106 -26.14 3.29 -26.11
N VAL A 107 -25.72 2.68 -27.20
CA VAL A 107 -24.79 2.98 -28.27
C VAL A 107 -25.60 2.87 -29.57
N GLY A 108 -26.47 3.86 -29.82
CA GLY A 108 -27.23 3.96 -31.08
C GLY A 108 -28.40 3.00 -31.26
N THR A 109 -28.89 2.35 -30.20
CA THR A 109 -30.13 1.53 -30.26
C THR A 109 -31.38 2.42 -30.15
N ALA A 110 -32.50 1.92 -30.69
CA ALA A 110 -33.75 2.68 -30.84
C ALA A 110 -34.71 2.58 -29.63
N GLU A 111 -34.24 2.12 -28.48
CA GLU A 111 -35.10 1.93 -27.30
C GLU A 111 -35.30 3.26 -26.56
N VAL A 112 -36.55 3.71 -26.55
CA VAL A 112 -36.97 4.90 -25.81
C VAL A 112 -37.02 4.55 -24.32
N MET A 113 -36.07 5.06 -23.54
CA MET A 113 -36.12 4.96 -22.09
C MET A 113 -36.88 6.17 -21.51
N ASP A 114 -38.04 5.93 -20.89
CA ASP A 114 -38.72 6.92 -20.04
C ASP A 114 -38.39 6.67 -18.55
N ASN A 115 -37.18 6.19 -18.29
CA ASN A 115 -36.73 5.79 -16.96
C ASN A 115 -36.15 7.00 -16.20
N ARG A 116 -36.27 6.98 -14.88
CA ARG A 116 -35.89 8.10 -13.98
C ARG A 116 -34.59 7.86 -13.21
N ALA A 117 -34.15 6.61 -13.17
CA ALA A 117 -32.82 6.23 -12.72
C ALA A 117 -32.27 5.12 -13.63
N ALA A 118 -30.95 5.05 -13.76
CA ALA A 118 -30.26 4.08 -14.58
C ALA A 118 -28.93 3.68 -13.97
N LEU A 119 -28.54 2.42 -14.15
CA LEU A 119 -27.21 1.91 -13.88
C LEU A 119 -26.55 1.58 -15.21
N LEU A 120 -25.37 2.13 -15.46
CA LEU A 120 -24.70 2.14 -16.75
C LEU A 120 -23.31 1.49 -16.68
N GLU A 121 -23.00 0.66 -17.66
CA GLU A 121 -21.66 0.12 -17.91
C GLU A 121 -21.02 0.90 -19.07
N LEU A 122 -19.83 1.45 -18.87
CA LEU A 122 -19.13 2.31 -19.84
C LEU A 122 -17.80 1.73 -20.31
N SER A 123 -17.34 0.64 -19.70
CA SER A 123 -16.16 -0.12 -20.08
C SER A 123 -16.39 -0.94 -21.36
N ASN A 124 -15.29 -1.46 -21.91
CA ASN A 124 -15.32 -2.37 -23.05
C ASN A 124 -15.37 -3.85 -22.63
N ASP A 125 -15.30 -4.14 -21.32
CA ASP A 125 -15.22 -5.48 -20.77
C ASP A 125 -16.62 -6.04 -20.53
N ASP A 126 -17.15 -6.63 -21.60
CA ASP A 126 -18.55 -7.00 -21.78
C ASP A 126 -18.96 -8.29 -21.01
N THR A 127 -18.69 -8.38 -19.70
CA THR A 127 -19.11 -9.52 -18.84
C THR A 127 -20.50 -9.35 -18.23
N GLY A 128 -21.49 -8.92 -19.02
CA GLY A 128 -22.87 -8.87 -18.53
C GLY A 128 -23.83 -8.02 -19.34
N ALA A 129 -23.34 -7.17 -20.23
CA ALA A 129 -24.20 -6.28 -20.98
C ALA A 129 -25.04 -7.04 -22.02
N VAL A 130 -26.36 -6.85 -21.98
CA VAL A 130 -27.27 -7.32 -23.03
C VAL A 130 -27.34 -6.24 -24.12
N GLY A 131 -26.21 -5.92 -24.74
CA GLY A 131 -26.08 -4.70 -25.51
C GLY A 131 -25.96 -3.46 -24.62
N PRO A 132 -26.09 -2.26 -25.17
CA PRO A 132 -25.15 -1.19 -24.94
C PRO A 132 -25.27 -0.54 -23.56
N GLY A 133 -24.36 -0.90 -22.66
CA GLY A 133 -23.97 -0.08 -21.50
C GLY A 133 -25.06 0.32 -20.51
N VAL A 134 -26.21 -0.35 -20.48
CA VAL A 134 -27.28 -0.12 -19.49
C VAL A 134 -27.58 -1.43 -18.78
N LEU A 135 -27.18 -1.52 -17.51
CA LEU A 135 -27.33 -2.72 -16.68
C LEU A 135 -28.74 -2.83 -16.09
N SER A 136 -29.28 -1.73 -15.56
CA SER A 136 -30.63 -1.68 -15.02
C SER A 136 -31.27 -0.29 -15.15
N THR A 137 -32.60 -0.25 -15.12
CA THR A 137 -33.35 1.00 -15.11
C THR A 137 -34.57 0.92 -14.21
N THR A 138 -34.84 2.02 -13.52
CA THR A 138 -35.95 2.10 -12.56
C THR A 138 -37.10 2.90 -13.16
N ALA A 139 -38.31 2.34 -13.03
CA ALA A 139 -39.53 2.99 -13.47
C ALA A 139 -39.78 4.31 -12.72
N PRO A 140 -40.55 5.25 -13.29
CA PRO A 140 -40.79 6.56 -12.66
C PRO A 140 -41.39 6.48 -11.25
N GLY A 141 -40.86 7.31 -10.35
CA GLY A 141 -41.33 7.49 -8.97
C GLY A 141 -40.78 8.80 -8.41
N ALA A 142 -41.48 9.44 -7.46
CA ALA A 142 -41.14 10.77 -6.96
C ALA A 142 -39.69 10.88 -6.43
N ILE A 143 -39.17 9.79 -5.86
CA ILE A 143 -37.78 9.69 -5.36
C ILE A 143 -36.71 9.71 -6.46
N TRP A 144 -37.09 9.42 -7.71
CA TRP A 144 -36.20 9.35 -8.88
C TRP A 144 -36.28 10.63 -9.74
N GLU A 145 -37.26 11.50 -9.49
CA GLU A 145 -37.48 12.76 -10.24
C GLU A 145 -36.73 13.94 -9.61
N GLY A 146 -36.76 15.15 -10.19
CA GLY A 146 -36.10 16.31 -9.56
C GLY A 146 -36.60 16.58 -8.14
N ASP A 147 -35.74 17.11 -7.26
CA ASP A 147 -36.13 17.46 -5.88
C ASP A 147 -37.19 18.58 -5.88
N THR A 148 -38.41 18.27 -5.45
CA THR A 148 -39.56 19.19 -5.44
C THR A 148 -39.85 19.82 -4.07
N TYR A 149 -39.01 19.57 -3.05
CA TYR A 149 -39.32 19.93 -1.66
C TYR A 149 -39.50 21.43 -1.42
N THR A 150 -38.88 22.30 -2.25
CA THR A 150 -39.12 23.75 -2.20
C THR A 150 -39.49 24.30 -3.58
N THR A 151 -40.49 25.20 -3.61
CA THR A 151 -40.81 25.94 -4.84
C THR A 151 -39.58 26.77 -5.23
N PRO A 152 -39.10 26.69 -6.49
CA PRO A 152 -38.00 27.52 -6.96
C PRO A 152 -38.31 28.98 -6.64
N SER A 153 -37.51 29.61 -5.78
CA SER A 153 -37.69 31.04 -5.58
C SER A 153 -37.33 31.71 -6.91
N SER A 154 -38.20 32.60 -7.39
CA SER A 154 -38.01 33.35 -8.65
C SER A 154 -36.75 34.23 -8.67
N ASN A 155 -35.94 34.20 -7.62
CA ASN A 155 -34.78 35.04 -7.38
C ASN A 155 -33.46 34.24 -7.29
N GLY A 156 -33.41 32.99 -7.77
CA GLY A 156 -32.18 32.19 -7.81
C GLY A 156 -31.68 31.74 -6.43
N GLY A 157 -32.58 31.61 -5.46
CA GLY A 157 -32.26 31.20 -4.08
C GLY A 157 -32.55 29.72 -3.84
N THR A 158 -31.83 28.81 -4.49
CA THR A 158 -31.78 27.41 -4.11
C THR A 158 -30.38 27.14 -3.55
N GLY A 159 -30.33 26.64 -2.31
CA GLY A 159 -29.11 26.27 -1.58
C GLY A 159 -28.78 24.79 -1.77
N ALA A 160 -27.69 24.33 -1.16
CA ALA A 160 -27.17 22.97 -1.20
C ALA A 160 -28.11 21.89 -0.59
N GLN A 161 -29.26 22.27 -0.02
CA GLN A 161 -30.15 21.38 0.70
C GLN A 161 -30.87 20.37 -0.22
N SER A 162 -30.70 19.08 0.05
CA SER A 162 -31.31 17.96 -0.68
C SER A 162 -32.20 17.10 0.21
N SER A 163 -33.33 16.64 -0.32
CA SER A 163 -34.20 15.64 0.32
C SER A 163 -33.76 14.18 0.07
N ARG A 164 -32.66 13.98 -0.69
CA ARG A 164 -32.14 12.66 -1.03
C ARG A 164 -30.62 12.64 -1.18
N THR A 165 -30.04 11.45 -1.05
CA THR A 165 -28.64 11.14 -1.36
C THR A 165 -28.53 9.66 -1.73
N ALA A 166 -27.39 9.24 -2.28
CA ALA A 166 -27.12 7.85 -2.60
C ALA A 166 -25.65 7.51 -2.32
N VAL A 167 -25.41 6.27 -1.92
CA VAL A 167 -24.07 5.72 -1.69
C VAL A 167 -24.00 4.31 -2.29
N ALA A 168 -22.85 3.95 -2.83
CA ALA A 168 -22.51 2.59 -3.26
C ALA A 168 -21.57 1.99 -2.20
N LEU A 169 -21.85 0.82 -1.65
CA LEU A 169 -21.10 0.28 -0.52
C LEU A 169 -21.13 -1.25 -0.47
N ASP A 170 -20.05 -1.89 -0.02
CA ASP A 170 -20.00 -3.35 0.22
C ASP A 170 -20.57 -3.66 1.61
N ALA A 171 -21.90 -3.70 1.72
CA ALA A 171 -22.58 -3.84 3.00
C ALA A 171 -22.53 -5.28 3.54
N ASP A 172 -22.39 -6.28 2.68
CA ASP A 172 -22.40 -7.69 3.07
C ASP A 172 -21.02 -8.38 3.07
N GLY A 173 -20.01 -7.73 2.49
CA GLY A 173 -18.61 -8.14 2.48
C GLY A 173 -18.27 -9.10 1.34
N ASP A 174 -19.05 -9.12 0.25
CA ASP A 174 -18.81 -9.97 -0.91
C ASP A 174 -17.90 -9.34 -1.97
N GLY A 175 -17.47 -8.09 -1.75
CA GLY A 175 -16.60 -7.33 -2.63
C GLY A 175 -17.34 -6.61 -3.75
N LYS A 176 -18.67 -6.52 -3.70
CA LYS A 176 -19.49 -5.73 -4.63
C LYS A 176 -20.25 -4.66 -3.88
N ASP A 177 -20.54 -3.58 -4.59
CA ASP A 177 -21.28 -2.48 -4.06
C ASP A 177 -22.79 -2.73 -4.17
N GLU A 178 -23.49 -2.63 -3.05
CA GLU A 178 -24.91 -2.30 -3.02
C GLU A 178 -25.11 -0.79 -3.17
N ILE A 179 -26.06 -0.40 -3.99
CA ILE A 179 -26.48 1.00 -4.08
C ILE A 179 -27.65 1.25 -3.14
N VAL A 180 -27.45 2.15 -2.18
CA VAL A 180 -28.46 2.58 -1.21
C VAL A 180 -28.83 4.04 -1.47
N VAL A 181 -30.11 4.26 -1.79
CA VAL A 181 -30.68 5.60 -1.95
C VAL A 181 -31.47 5.96 -0.71
N LEU A 182 -31.02 7.01 -0.03
CA LEU A 182 -31.63 7.57 1.16
C LEU A 182 -32.49 8.77 0.76
N TYR A 183 -33.72 8.83 1.27
CA TYR A 183 -34.62 9.94 0.97
C TYR A 183 -35.56 10.27 2.13
N LEU A 184 -35.95 11.53 2.19
CA LEU A 184 -36.88 12.09 3.16
C LEU A 184 -38.32 12.02 2.63
N ASP A 185 -39.20 11.30 3.34
CA ASP A 185 -40.62 11.23 3.01
C ASP A 185 -41.38 12.42 3.61
N HIS A 186 -41.69 13.39 2.75
CA HIS A 186 -42.47 14.58 3.09
C HIS A 186 -43.99 14.39 2.97
N GLU A 187 -44.45 13.27 2.39
CA GLU A 187 -45.88 12.99 2.23
C GLU A 187 -46.48 12.30 3.46
N ASN A 188 -45.64 11.91 4.42
CA ASN A 188 -46.08 11.29 5.66
C ASN A 188 -46.92 12.26 6.53
N PRO A 189 -48.22 11.97 6.74
CA PRO A 189 -49.14 12.88 7.42
C PRO A 189 -48.85 13.11 8.92
N SER A 190 -47.86 12.42 9.51
CA SER A 190 -47.46 12.63 10.90
C SER A 190 -46.56 13.86 11.12
N ASN A 191 -46.10 14.55 10.06
CA ASN A 191 -45.08 15.62 10.13
C ASN A 191 -43.76 15.17 10.80
N GLU A 192 -43.50 13.86 10.92
CA GLU A 192 -42.35 13.35 11.67
C GLU A 192 -41.04 13.33 10.89
N GLY A 193 -41.04 13.62 9.58
CA GLY A 193 -39.85 13.56 8.71
C GLY A 193 -39.17 12.19 8.79
N VAL A 194 -39.49 11.25 7.90
CA VAL A 194 -38.95 9.88 7.99
C VAL A 194 -37.96 9.65 6.86
N ILE A 195 -36.78 9.14 7.20
CA ILE A 195 -35.77 8.75 6.21
C ILE A 195 -35.97 7.28 5.86
N PHE A 196 -36.03 7.00 4.57
CA PHE A 196 -36.11 5.66 4.01
C PHE A 196 -34.89 5.35 3.16
N ALA A 197 -34.50 4.07 3.13
CA ALA A 197 -33.51 3.51 2.23
C ALA A 197 -34.20 2.62 1.19
N THR A 198 -33.74 2.67 -0.06
CA THR A 198 -34.16 1.76 -1.13
C THR A 198 -32.98 1.44 -2.05
N SER A 199 -33.06 0.31 -2.75
CA SER A 199 -32.14 -0.02 -3.84
C SER A 199 -32.73 0.43 -5.20
N PRO A 200 -31.89 0.79 -6.19
CA PRO A 200 -32.30 1.07 -7.57
C PRO A 200 -33.18 0.00 -8.22
N ASP A 201 -33.03 -1.26 -7.82
CA ASP A 201 -33.75 -2.40 -8.43
C ASP A 201 -35.21 -2.54 -7.94
N GLY A 202 -35.69 -1.59 -7.14
CA GLY A 202 -37.11 -1.49 -6.77
C GLY A 202 -37.52 -2.32 -5.54
N GLY A 203 -36.58 -2.54 -4.61
CA GLY A 203 -36.89 -3.08 -3.28
C GLY A 203 -37.91 -2.23 -2.51
N ALA A 204 -38.64 -2.83 -1.58
CA ALA A 204 -39.55 -2.07 -0.72
C ALA A 204 -38.74 -1.10 0.18
N PRO A 205 -39.08 0.20 0.24
CA PRO A 205 -38.35 1.16 1.08
C PRO A 205 -38.37 0.74 2.54
N LYS A 206 -37.22 0.85 3.20
CA LYS A 206 -37.05 0.51 4.62
C LYS A 206 -36.80 1.76 5.43
N LYS A 207 -37.51 1.89 6.55
CA LYS A 207 -37.31 3.02 7.46
C LYS A 207 -35.91 2.93 8.07
N VAL A 208 -35.15 4.02 7.96
CA VAL A 208 -33.81 4.17 8.52
C VAL A 208 -33.87 4.94 9.82
N ALA A 209 -34.44 6.16 9.77
CA ALA A 209 -34.47 7.06 10.91
C ALA A 209 -35.75 7.90 10.94
N THR A 210 -36.05 8.46 12.11
CA THR A 210 -37.02 9.55 12.26
C THR A 210 -36.24 10.84 12.48
N ALA A 211 -36.44 11.81 11.60
CA ALA A 211 -35.70 13.06 11.51
C ALA A 211 -36.68 14.26 11.37
N PRO A 212 -37.37 14.64 12.46
CA PRO A 212 -38.35 15.72 12.42
C PRO A 212 -37.68 17.05 12.08
N GLY A 213 -38.21 17.76 11.08
CA GLY A 213 -37.65 19.05 10.67
C GLY A 213 -36.36 18.97 9.87
N ALA A 214 -35.99 17.77 9.37
CA ALA A 214 -34.93 17.64 8.38
C ALA A 214 -35.26 18.46 7.12
N GLU A 215 -34.29 19.21 6.66
CA GLU A 215 -34.33 20.02 5.44
C GLU A 215 -33.29 19.57 4.41
N ASP A 216 -32.27 18.83 4.87
CA ASP A 216 -31.14 18.36 4.08
C ASP A 216 -30.64 17.02 4.63
N ILE A 217 -30.22 16.13 3.74
CA ILE A 217 -29.53 14.89 4.08
C ILE A 217 -28.27 14.72 3.23
N ALA A 218 -27.21 14.22 3.86
CA ALA A 218 -25.95 13.85 3.24
C ALA A 218 -25.55 12.44 3.68
N ALA A 219 -24.77 11.73 2.88
CA ALA A 219 -24.28 10.42 3.24
C ALA A 219 -22.92 10.15 2.59
N VAL A 220 -22.08 9.39 3.28
CA VAL A 220 -20.82 8.85 2.74
C VAL A 220 -20.65 7.42 3.26
N ARG A 221 -20.03 6.57 2.45
CA ARG A 221 -19.64 5.20 2.83
C ARG A 221 -18.31 5.21 3.59
N GLY A 222 -18.06 4.21 4.42
CA GLY A 222 -16.73 3.94 4.99
C GLY A 222 -16.74 2.71 5.88
N ASP A 223 -15.60 2.02 5.98
CA ASP A 223 -15.39 0.90 6.91
C ASP A 223 -15.02 1.46 8.29
N PHE A 224 -15.98 2.06 9.00
CA PHE A 224 -15.71 2.80 10.24
C PHE A 224 -15.29 1.90 11.41
N ASP A 225 -15.47 0.57 11.33
CA ASP A 225 -15.00 -0.35 12.36
C ASP A 225 -13.82 -1.24 11.92
N GLY A 226 -13.39 -1.13 10.66
CA GLY A 226 -12.25 -1.80 10.07
C GLY A 226 -12.44 -3.32 9.98
N ASP A 227 -13.68 -3.79 9.74
CA ASP A 227 -14.01 -5.21 9.58
C ASP A 227 -14.04 -5.68 8.11
N GLY A 228 -13.80 -4.75 7.18
CA GLY A 228 -13.83 -4.94 5.74
C GLY A 228 -15.26 -5.01 5.19
N LYS A 229 -16.20 -4.30 5.80
CA LYS A 229 -17.56 -4.06 5.30
C LYS A 229 -17.88 -2.59 5.49
N ASP A 230 -18.64 -2.06 4.56
CA ASP A 230 -18.95 -0.65 4.60
C ASP A 230 -20.17 -0.35 5.48
N GLU A 231 -20.07 0.78 6.16
CA GLU A 231 -21.14 1.46 6.86
C GLU A 231 -21.48 2.80 6.21
N ILE A 232 -22.56 3.43 6.67
CA ILE A 232 -23.01 4.74 6.15
C ILE A 232 -22.95 5.78 7.27
N ALA A 233 -22.19 6.84 7.08
CA ALA A 233 -22.33 8.06 7.89
C ALA A 233 -23.49 8.90 7.32
N LEU A 234 -24.62 8.94 8.04
CA LEU A 234 -25.81 9.72 7.66
C LEU A 234 -25.79 11.10 8.32
N GLY A 235 -25.67 12.14 7.51
CA GLY A 235 -25.85 13.54 7.90
C GLY A 235 -27.28 14.03 7.73
N ILE A 236 -27.76 14.80 8.69
CA ILE A 236 -29.09 15.42 8.68
C ILE A 236 -28.95 16.88 9.11
N SER A 237 -29.38 17.82 8.27
CA SER A 237 -29.49 19.22 8.65
C SER A 237 -30.95 19.62 8.85
N THR A 238 -31.19 20.43 9.89
CA THR A 238 -32.49 21.01 10.25
C THR A 238 -32.36 22.52 10.26
N ALA A 239 -33.46 23.25 10.48
CA ALA A 239 -33.39 24.70 10.68
C ALA A 239 -32.55 25.14 11.90
N ASP A 240 -32.29 24.25 12.87
CA ASP A 240 -31.66 24.59 14.15
C ASP A 240 -30.21 24.13 14.31
N GLY A 241 -29.76 23.22 13.45
CA GLY A 241 -28.42 22.64 13.48
C GLY A 241 -28.36 21.40 12.61
N ALA A 242 -27.26 20.66 12.71
CA ALA A 242 -27.07 19.42 11.98
C ALA A 242 -26.55 18.29 12.89
N SER A 243 -26.65 17.06 12.43
CA SER A 243 -26.11 15.89 13.12
C SER A 243 -25.62 14.85 12.12
N VAL A 244 -24.63 14.06 12.52
CA VAL A 244 -24.19 12.87 11.79
C VAL A 244 -24.25 11.65 12.71
N VAL A 245 -24.61 10.49 12.17
CA VAL A 245 -24.59 9.20 12.85
C VAL A 245 -24.11 8.11 11.88
N VAL A 246 -23.27 7.20 12.36
CA VAL A 246 -22.84 6.03 11.57
C VAL A 246 -23.89 4.93 11.71
N LEU A 247 -24.30 4.35 10.59
CA LEU A 247 -25.31 3.32 10.46
C LEU A 247 -24.69 2.05 9.89
N ARG A 248 -24.84 0.96 10.62
CA ARG A 248 -24.49 -0.38 10.13
C ARG A 248 -25.65 -1.00 9.38
N PRO A 249 -25.48 -1.37 8.10
CA PRO A 249 -26.45 -2.17 7.37
C PRO A 249 -26.45 -3.61 7.88
N ALA A 250 -27.63 -4.23 7.92
CA ALA A 250 -27.80 -5.64 8.24
C ALA A 250 -28.13 -6.43 6.96
N GLN A 251 -27.88 -7.74 6.97
CA GLN A 251 -28.20 -8.63 5.83
C GLN A 251 -29.68 -8.65 5.45
N ASP A 252 -30.59 -8.33 6.38
CA ASP A 252 -32.01 -8.20 6.09
C ASP A 252 -32.37 -6.82 5.53
N GLY A 253 -31.37 -5.98 5.23
CA GLY A 253 -31.39 -4.59 4.78
C GLY A 253 -31.94 -3.57 5.78
N SER A 254 -32.04 -3.93 7.06
CA SER A 254 -32.29 -2.95 8.12
C SER A 254 -31.00 -2.20 8.49
N PHE A 255 -31.13 -1.09 9.22
CA PHE A 255 -30.01 -0.25 9.65
C PHE A 255 -30.03 -0.09 11.16
N SER A 256 -28.85 -0.10 11.78
CA SER A 256 -28.68 0.19 13.21
C SER A 256 -27.59 1.23 13.43
N ALA A 257 -27.86 2.22 14.28
CA ALA A 257 -26.85 3.21 14.66
C ALA A 257 -25.70 2.53 15.43
N VAL A 258 -24.47 2.94 15.10
CA VAL A 258 -23.27 2.53 15.81
C VAL A 258 -23.14 3.37 17.09
N ASP A 259 -22.99 2.70 18.23
CA ASP A 259 -22.89 3.36 19.54
C ASP A 259 -21.72 4.36 19.59
N GLY A 260 -21.98 5.59 20.05
CA GLY A 260 -20.95 6.64 20.18
C GLY A 260 -20.64 7.45 18.91
N SER A 261 -21.18 7.03 17.76
CA SER A 261 -20.95 7.71 16.47
C SER A 261 -21.68 9.05 16.32
N GLU A 262 -22.78 9.27 17.06
CA GLU A 262 -23.60 10.47 16.90
C GLU A 262 -22.82 11.75 17.28
N LYS A 263 -22.76 12.71 16.34
CA LYS A 263 -22.20 14.06 16.52
C LYS A 263 -23.23 15.11 16.12
N THR A 264 -23.19 16.25 16.81
CA THR A 264 -24.13 17.37 16.60
C THR A 264 -23.39 18.67 16.36
N PHE A 265 -23.90 19.48 15.44
CA PHE A 265 -23.31 20.73 14.96
C PHE A 265 -24.30 21.88 15.15
N GLU A 266 -23.92 22.83 15.99
CA GLU A 266 -24.78 23.95 16.36
C GLU A 266 -24.64 25.08 15.35
N LYS A 267 -25.77 25.64 14.89
CA LYS A 267 -25.76 26.80 14.00
C LYS A 267 -25.23 28.03 14.73
N THR A 268 -24.47 28.86 14.02
CA THR A 268 -23.95 30.14 14.50
C THR A 268 -24.60 31.32 13.78
N LEU A 269 -25.06 31.14 12.54
CA LEU A 269 -25.84 32.14 11.83
C LEU A 269 -27.29 32.21 12.37
N PRO A 270 -27.86 33.42 12.58
CA PRO A 270 -29.23 33.57 13.08
C PRO A 270 -30.31 33.05 12.11
N THR A 271 -30.00 33.13 10.82
CA THR A 271 -30.82 32.71 9.69
C THR A 271 -29.91 32.12 8.63
N GLY A 272 -30.40 31.16 7.87
CA GLY A 272 -29.64 30.57 6.78
C GLY A 272 -30.06 29.14 6.50
N THR A 273 -29.66 28.65 5.33
CA THR A 273 -29.74 27.23 4.95
C THR A 273 -28.51 26.51 5.50
N LEU A 274 -28.73 25.32 6.02
CA LEU A 274 -27.70 24.46 6.60
C LEU A 274 -27.51 23.23 5.71
N SER A 275 -26.26 22.88 5.43
CA SER A 275 -25.93 21.64 4.71
C SER A 275 -24.64 21.01 5.25
N LEU A 276 -24.48 19.71 4.99
CA LEU A 276 -23.28 18.94 5.31
C LEU A 276 -22.62 18.45 4.02
N GLU A 277 -21.29 18.48 3.99
CA GLU A 277 -20.48 17.69 3.05
C GLU A 277 -19.64 16.70 3.87
N LEU A 278 -19.50 15.47 3.40
CA LEU A 278 -18.91 14.36 4.15
C LEU A 278 -17.88 13.65 3.28
N ALA A 279 -16.73 13.31 3.87
CA ALA A 279 -15.74 12.42 3.27
C ALA A 279 -15.28 11.40 4.31
N ALA A 280 -14.98 10.18 3.86
CA ALA A 280 -14.42 9.14 4.71
C ALA A 280 -13.25 8.46 4.01
N GLY A 281 -12.30 7.97 4.81
CA GLY A 281 -11.11 7.29 4.34
C GLY A 281 -10.06 7.22 5.46
N ASN A 282 -9.12 6.29 5.31
CA ASN A 282 -8.08 6.07 6.30
C ASN A 282 -7.00 7.17 6.27
N ILE A 283 -6.82 7.90 7.37
CA ILE A 283 -5.86 9.00 7.52
C ILE A 283 -4.79 8.71 8.59
N ASP A 284 -4.76 7.52 9.19
CA ASP A 284 -3.86 7.22 10.31
C ASP A 284 -3.20 5.82 10.29
N ARG A 285 -3.43 5.02 9.23
CA ARG A 285 -2.94 3.64 8.99
C ARG A 285 -3.55 2.55 9.85
N ASP A 286 -4.56 2.84 10.62
CA ASP A 286 -5.38 1.82 11.26
C ASP A 286 -6.31 1.14 10.21
N LEU A 287 -7.22 0.23 10.60
CA LEU A 287 -8.09 -0.45 9.60
C LEU A 287 -9.38 0.29 9.35
N GLY A 288 -9.84 1.09 10.31
CA GLY A 288 -11.07 1.84 10.21
C GLY A 288 -10.87 3.11 9.40
N ASP A 289 -11.93 3.54 8.74
CA ASP A 289 -11.95 4.85 8.08
C ASP A 289 -12.30 5.96 9.07
N GLU A 290 -11.66 7.11 8.92
CA GLU A 290 -12.04 8.33 9.60
C GLU A 290 -13.12 9.08 8.84
N LEU A 291 -13.84 9.97 9.54
CA LEU A 291 -14.89 10.80 8.98
C LEU A 291 -14.54 12.28 9.08
N VAL A 292 -14.59 12.97 7.95
CA VAL A 292 -14.53 14.44 7.89
C VAL A 292 -15.91 14.99 7.61
N VAL A 293 -16.33 15.96 8.44
CA VAL A 293 -17.62 16.64 8.31
C VAL A 293 -17.39 18.11 8.07
N VAL A 294 -17.89 18.63 6.95
CA VAL A 294 -17.99 20.07 6.68
C VAL A 294 -19.42 20.53 6.93
N PHE A 295 -19.58 21.55 7.77
CA PHE A 295 -20.86 22.18 8.08
C PHE A 295 -20.93 23.57 7.44
N ASN A 296 -21.75 23.68 6.40
CA ASN A 296 -21.96 24.91 5.66
C ASN A 296 -23.21 25.64 6.17
N GLN A 297 -23.04 26.91 6.54
CA GLN A 297 -24.14 27.79 6.96
C GLN A 297 -24.21 28.95 5.98
N MET A 298 -25.32 29.07 5.24
CA MET A 298 -25.46 30.09 4.18
C MET A 298 -26.68 30.99 4.45
N ASP A 299 -26.46 32.29 4.56
CA ASP A 299 -27.52 33.29 4.51
C ASP A 299 -27.59 33.86 3.09
N LEU A 300 -28.37 33.22 2.22
CA LEU A 300 -28.52 33.65 0.81
C LEU A 300 -29.07 35.09 0.68
N PRO A 301 -30.05 35.54 1.48
CA PRO A 301 -30.47 36.94 1.49
C PRO A 301 -29.35 37.92 1.85
N ALA A 302 -28.54 37.60 2.87
CA ALA A 302 -27.41 38.43 3.30
C ALA A 302 -26.15 38.25 2.43
N ARG A 303 -26.11 37.17 1.62
CA ARG A 303 -24.99 36.76 0.77
C ARG A 303 -23.71 36.59 1.55
N SER A 304 -23.82 35.85 2.64
CA SER A 304 -22.72 35.49 3.51
C SER A 304 -22.83 34.01 3.85
N GLY A 305 -21.69 33.37 4.04
CA GLY A 305 -21.64 32.02 4.56
C GLY A 305 -20.56 31.84 5.60
N ILE A 306 -20.58 30.70 6.29
CA ILE A 306 -19.50 30.23 7.12
C ILE A 306 -19.42 28.72 6.92
N SER A 307 -18.22 28.24 6.58
CA SER A 307 -17.92 26.81 6.59
C SER A 307 -16.99 26.47 7.76
N SER A 308 -17.26 25.35 8.42
CA SER A 308 -16.45 24.81 9.52
C SER A 308 -16.37 23.29 9.42
N TYR A 309 -15.29 22.68 9.90
CA TYR A 309 -15.09 21.24 9.78
C TYR A 309 -14.70 20.55 11.09
N TRP A 310 -14.94 19.24 11.10
CA TRP A 310 -14.54 18.28 12.12
C TRP A 310 -13.83 17.11 11.45
N VAL A 311 -12.82 16.59 12.12
CA VAL A 311 -12.16 15.32 11.76
C VAL A 311 -12.43 14.37 12.92
N ILE A 312 -13.04 13.23 12.63
CA ILE A 312 -13.54 12.27 13.60
C ILE A 312 -12.87 10.94 13.32
N ASP A 313 -12.26 10.40 14.36
CA ASP A 313 -11.58 9.10 14.38
C ASP A 313 -12.57 7.94 14.17
N ASP A 314 -12.06 6.73 13.97
CA ASP A 314 -12.86 5.54 13.69
C ASP A 314 -13.66 5.02 14.91
N GLY A 315 -14.40 3.93 14.70
CA GLY A 315 -15.17 3.25 15.73
C GLY A 315 -14.30 2.59 16.82
N LYS A 316 -13.08 2.13 16.51
CA LYS A 316 -12.16 1.54 17.50
C LYS A 316 -11.60 2.60 18.45
N ALA A 317 -11.39 3.81 17.97
CA ALA A 317 -11.05 5.00 18.75
C ALA A 317 -12.27 5.66 19.43
N GLY A 318 -13.47 5.09 19.23
CA GLY A 318 -14.71 5.57 19.83
C GLY A 318 -15.21 6.89 19.25
N PHE A 319 -14.94 7.14 17.96
CA PHE A 319 -15.30 8.35 17.24
C PHE A 319 -14.79 9.63 17.92
N THR A 320 -13.51 9.65 18.27
CA THR A 320 -12.86 10.80 18.92
C THR A 320 -12.73 11.96 17.94
N GLU A 321 -13.06 13.19 18.34
CA GLU A 321 -12.87 14.37 17.48
C GLU A 321 -11.38 14.79 17.47
N LEU A 322 -10.66 14.49 16.39
CA LEU A 322 -9.26 14.89 16.15
C LEU A 322 -9.14 16.40 15.87
N LYS A 323 -10.13 16.97 15.16
CA LYS A 323 -10.36 18.41 15.02
C LYS A 323 -11.82 18.73 15.27
N LYS A 324 -12.07 19.90 15.87
CA LYS A 324 -13.41 20.33 16.26
C LYS A 324 -13.67 21.77 15.86
N ASN A 325 -14.72 21.99 15.07
CA ASN A 325 -15.21 23.32 14.68
C ASN A 325 -14.09 24.21 14.13
N ALA A 326 -13.23 23.63 13.30
CA ALA A 326 -12.11 24.33 12.69
C ALA A 326 -12.59 25.11 11.46
N SER A 327 -11.95 26.24 11.17
CA SER A 327 -12.29 27.06 10.01
C SER A 327 -11.40 26.72 8.80
N ILE A 328 -11.99 26.75 7.61
CA ILE A 328 -11.26 26.55 6.35
C ILE A 328 -10.70 27.91 5.92
N ASN A 329 -9.43 28.14 6.27
CA ASN A 329 -8.71 29.39 6.04
C ASN A 329 -7.51 29.15 5.13
N VAL A 330 -7.39 29.95 4.07
CA VAL A 330 -6.26 29.93 3.12
C VAL A 330 -5.47 31.22 3.25
N VAL A 331 -4.15 31.09 3.36
CA VAL A 331 -3.18 32.18 3.40
C VAL A 331 -2.34 32.18 2.12
N ASP A 332 -2.70 33.03 1.16
CA ASP A 332 -2.03 33.14 -0.13
C ASP A 332 -2.06 34.61 -0.63
N GLY A 333 -1.00 35.38 -0.34
CA GLY A 333 -0.98 36.84 -0.60
C GLY A 333 -1.98 37.67 0.23
N GLY A 334 -2.87 37.01 0.96
CA GLY A 334 -3.91 37.52 1.87
C GLY A 334 -4.46 36.38 2.72
N SER A 335 -5.42 36.65 3.59
CA SER A 335 -6.14 35.62 4.37
C SER A 335 -7.58 35.57 3.92
N TYR A 336 -8.02 34.38 3.52
CA TYR A 336 -9.35 34.12 2.97
C TYR A 336 -10.00 32.99 3.75
N GLN A 337 -11.31 33.10 3.99
CA GLN A 337 -12.10 32.09 4.67
C GLN A 337 -13.19 31.59 3.72
N ALA A 338 -13.43 30.28 3.72
CA ALA A 338 -14.50 29.70 2.92
C ALA A 338 -15.88 30.03 3.51
N GLU A 339 -16.77 30.57 2.69
CA GLU A 339 -18.19 30.75 3.02
C GLU A 339 -18.99 29.46 2.78
N VAL A 340 -18.56 28.67 1.79
CA VAL A 340 -19.06 27.32 1.46
C VAL A 340 -17.85 26.50 1.02
N ALA A 341 -17.77 25.25 1.48
CA ALA A 341 -16.71 24.34 1.11
C ALA A 341 -17.21 22.91 0.96
N ASP A 342 -16.41 22.12 0.26
CA ASP A 342 -16.52 20.69 0.04
C ASP A 342 -15.25 20.00 0.54
N VAL A 343 -15.26 18.67 0.66
CA VAL A 343 -14.14 17.88 1.17
C VAL A 343 -13.97 16.54 0.46
N ALA A 344 -12.71 16.14 0.25
CA ALA A 344 -12.30 14.82 -0.22
C ALA A 344 -11.15 14.28 0.63
N ILE A 345 -10.94 12.97 0.59
CA ILE A 345 -9.82 12.27 1.24
C ILE A 345 -9.16 11.34 0.22
N GLY A 346 -7.84 11.43 0.08
CA GLY A 346 -7.04 10.56 -0.78
C GLY A 346 -5.56 10.73 -0.52
N ASP A 347 -4.76 9.71 -0.86
CA ASP A 347 -3.30 9.72 -0.71
C ASP A 347 -2.66 10.57 -1.81
N ILE A 348 -2.47 11.87 -1.53
CA ILE A 348 -1.94 12.82 -2.49
C ILE A 348 -0.43 12.98 -2.36
N ASP A 349 0.21 12.55 -1.26
CA ASP A 349 1.65 12.72 -1.07
C ASP A 349 2.48 11.43 -1.17
N ALA A 350 1.81 10.32 -1.52
CA ALA A 350 2.34 9.00 -1.80
C ALA A 350 2.93 8.30 -0.57
N ASP A 351 2.37 8.56 0.61
CA ASP A 351 2.80 7.91 1.84
C ASP A 351 1.90 6.74 2.27
N GLY A 352 0.76 6.54 1.61
CA GLY A 352 -0.17 5.45 1.89
C GLY A 352 -1.24 5.79 2.92
N LYS A 353 -1.45 7.06 3.22
CA LYS A 353 -2.55 7.60 4.04
C LYS A 353 -3.34 8.61 3.24
N GLY A 354 -4.60 8.82 3.61
CA GLY A 354 -5.41 9.88 3.04
C GLY A 354 -5.07 11.25 3.64
N GLU A 355 -4.82 12.22 2.78
CA GLU A 355 -4.82 13.64 3.13
C GLU A 355 -6.22 14.23 2.96
N ILE A 356 -6.55 15.23 3.77
CA ILE A 356 -7.85 15.89 3.71
C ILE A 356 -7.74 17.12 2.80
N VAL A 357 -8.50 17.14 1.71
CA VAL A 357 -8.50 18.23 0.73
C VAL A 357 -9.83 18.97 0.76
N PHE A 358 -9.78 20.29 0.96
CA PHE A 358 -10.94 21.18 0.90
C PHE A 358 -10.90 22.05 -0.35
N GLY A 359 -12.06 22.15 -1.01
CA GLY A 359 -12.35 23.16 -2.03
C GLY A 359 -13.43 24.11 -1.52
N GLY A 360 -13.28 25.43 -1.70
CA GLY A 360 -14.31 26.36 -1.23
C GLY A 360 -14.39 27.68 -1.97
N VAL A 361 -15.51 28.39 -1.81
CA VAL A 361 -15.67 29.77 -2.30
C VAL A 361 -15.47 30.76 -1.17
N GLU A 362 -14.70 31.82 -1.42
CA GLU A 362 -14.51 32.90 -0.44
C GLU A 362 -15.80 33.72 -0.25
N LYS A 363 -16.57 33.94 -1.33
CA LYS A 363 -17.76 34.80 -1.30
C LYS A 363 -18.88 34.31 -2.19
N LEU A 364 -20.10 34.38 -1.67
CA LEU A 364 -21.33 34.19 -2.43
C LEU A 364 -21.63 35.42 -3.31
N LEU A 365 -21.13 35.39 -4.55
CA LEU A 365 -21.22 36.54 -5.47
C LEU A 365 -22.63 36.79 -6.02
N GLU A 366 -22.91 38.07 -6.30
CA GLU A 366 -24.18 38.52 -6.89
C GLU A 366 -24.28 38.29 -8.39
N GLN A 367 -23.14 38.22 -9.09
CA GLN A 367 -23.05 38.23 -10.55
C GLN A 367 -21.84 37.44 -11.04
N SER A 368 -22.04 36.74 -12.14
CA SER A 368 -21.12 35.85 -12.84
C SER A 368 -20.03 36.52 -13.68
N CYS A 369 -19.99 37.87 -13.69
CA CYS A 369 -19.00 38.67 -14.40
C CYS A 369 -17.81 39.12 -13.54
N VAL A 370 -17.84 38.79 -12.24
CA VAL A 370 -16.71 38.97 -11.32
C VAL A 370 -16.05 37.61 -11.17
N PRO A 371 -14.71 37.52 -11.25
CA PRO A 371 -14.03 36.27 -10.95
C PRO A 371 -14.42 35.79 -9.55
N THR A 372 -14.73 34.50 -9.42
CA THR A 372 -14.98 33.88 -8.13
C THR A 372 -13.64 33.46 -7.53
N ARG A 373 -13.36 33.88 -6.30
CA ARG A 373 -12.18 33.39 -5.59
C ARG A 373 -12.48 32.01 -5.03
N GLN A 374 -11.78 31.01 -5.55
CA GLN A 374 -11.79 29.64 -5.07
C GLN A 374 -10.58 29.42 -4.16
N LEU A 375 -10.79 28.67 -3.10
CA LEU A 375 -9.84 28.37 -2.04
C LEU A 375 -9.57 26.87 -2.05
N TYR A 376 -8.30 26.50 -1.97
CA TYR A 376 -7.86 25.12 -1.90
C TYR A 376 -6.98 24.96 -0.66
N LEU A 377 -7.23 23.93 0.15
CA LEU A 377 -6.51 23.64 1.38
C LEU A 377 -6.33 22.13 1.52
N ALA A 378 -5.10 21.67 1.65
CA ALA A 378 -4.79 20.28 1.95
C ALA A 378 -4.19 20.18 3.36
N LEU A 379 -4.70 19.25 4.14
CA LEU A 379 -4.18 18.89 5.46
C LEU A 379 -3.45 17.55 5.37
N ASP A 380 -2.35 17.46 6.10
CA ASP A 380 -1.61 16.24 6.37
C ASP A 380 -2.49 15.18 7.03
N ASP A 381 -2.01 13.95 7.01
CA ASP A 381 -2.60 12.83 7.72
C ASP A 381 -2.58 13.00 9.26
N ALA A 382 -3.24 12.10 9.99
CA ALA A 382 -3.38 12.17 11.45
C ALA A 382 -2.26 11.44 12.23
N GLY A 383 -1.38 10.68 11.57
CA GLY A 383 -0.57 9.65 12.22
C GLY A 383 0.95 9.78 12.21
N ASP A 384 1.61 10.64 11.41
CA ASP A 384 3.10 10.63 11.35
C ASP A 384 3.84 11.98 11.50
N ALA A 385 3.12 13.10 11.50
CA ALA A 385 3.72 14.42 11.66
C ALA A 385 3.87 14.88 13.12
N PRO A 386 4.89 15.71 13.46
CA PRO A 386 4.95 16.36 14.78
C PRO A 386 3.75 17.27 15.06
N GLU A 387 3.03 17.68 14.01
CA GLU A 387 1.73 18.35 14.07
C GLU A 387 0.74 17.60 13.16
N PRO A 388 -0.02 16.60 13.65
CA PRO A 388 -0.99 15.88 12.82
C PRO A 388 -2.06 16.83 12.30
N LEU A 389 -2.54 16.57 11.07
CA LEU A 389 -3.50 17.42 10.38
C LEU A 389 -2.98 18.86 10.23
N ALA A 390 -1.69 19.01 9.92
CA ALA A 390 -1.05 20.28 9.57
C ALA A 390 -1.39 20.70 8.14
N VAL A 391 -1.25 21.97 7.80
CA VAL A 391 -1.44 22.42 6.41
C VAL A 391 -0.22 22.04 5.58
N ILE A 392 -0.38 21.17 4.59
CA ILE A 392 0.67 20.75 3.65
C ILE A 392 0.62 21.51 2.33
N GLY A 393 -0.55 22.06 1.96
CA GLY A 393 -0.68 22.95 0.82
C GLY A 393 -1.91 23.84 0.90
N GLN A 394 -1.82 25.03 0.33
CA GLN A 394 -2.93 25.96 0.24
C GLN A 394 -2.75 26.91 -0.94
N SER A 395 -3.85 27.31 -1.57
CA SER A 395 -3.82 28.22 -2.73
C SER A 395 -5.16 28.95 -2.88
N ALA A 396 -5.12 30.21 -3.32
CA ALA A 396 -6.32 30.99 -3.63
C ALA A 396 -6.29 31.51 -5.07
N ALA A 397 -7.28 31.13 -5.88
CA ALA A 397 -7.33 31.47 -7.30
C ALA A 397 -8.60 32.24 -7.66
N GLU A 398 -8.45 33.35 -8.40
CA GLU A 398 -9.56 34.05 -9.02
C GLU A 398 -9.95 33.39 -10.35
N ILE A 399 -11.09 32.72 -10.37
CA ILE A 399 -11.56 31.96 -11.53
C ILE A 399 -12.65 32.73 -12.27
N GLN A 400 -12.45 32.90 -13.57
CA GLN A 400 -13.41 33.52 -14.46
C GLN A 400 -13.84 32.53 -15.55
N TYR A 401 -15.02 31.93 -15.39
CA TYR A 401 -15.60 31.00 -16.37
C TYR A 401 -16.21 31.68 -17.60
N VAL A 402 -16.57 32.97 -17.49
CA VAL A 402 -17.22 33.73 -18.58
C VAL A 402 -16.32 34.88 -19.03
N ASP A 403 -16.02 34.96 -20.32
CA ASP A 403 -15.26 36.09 -20.90
C ASP A 403 -15.94 37.46 -20.63
N LYS A 404 -15.12 38.44 -20.21
CA LYS A 404 -15.48 39.84 -19.93
C LYS A 404 -16.17 40.51 -21.12
N SER A 405 -15.82 40.13 -22.36
CA SER A 405 -16.36 40.74 -23.58
C SER A 405 -17.88 40.51 -23.74
N GLY A 406 -18.42 39.44 -23.13
CA GLY A 406 -19.84 39.11 -23.16
C GLY A 406 -20.68 39.74 -22.04
N CYS A 407 -20.12 40.53 -21.12
CA CYS A 407 -20.79 41.00 -19.90
C CYS A 407 -21.81 42.16 -20.09
N SER A 408 -22.23 42.46 -21.32
CA SER A 408 -23.14 43.59 -21.63
C SER A 408 -24.63 43.29 -21.45
N GLU A 409 -25.04 42.03 -21.34
CA GLU A 409 -26.43 41.62 -21.07
C GLU A 409 -26.51 40.85 -19.75
N VAL A 410 -27.19 41.45 -18.75
CA VAL A 410 -27.12 41.07 -17.33
C VAL A 410 -28.02 39.86 -16.99
N THR A 411 -28.82 39.36 -17.93
CA THR A 411 -29.96 38.47 -17.61
C THR A 411 -29.70 36.97 -17.70
N SER A 412 -28.48 36.49 -17.98
CA SER A 412 -28.30 35.07 -18.29
C SER A 412 -26.85 34.58 -18.24
N LYS A 413 -26.23 34.34 -17.06
CA LYS A 413 -24.84 33.80 -16.90
C LYS A 413 -24.51 33.12 -15.53
N LEU A 414 -23.67 32.05 -15.54
CA LEU A 414 -23.27 31.08 -14.47
C LEU A 414 -22.84 31.64 -13.09
N LEU A 415 -23.54 31.32 -12.00
CA LEU A 415 -23.15 31.64 -10.62
C LEU A 415 -22.39 30.49 -9.94
N THR A 416 -21.17 30.73 -9.45
CA THR A 416 -20.41 29.73 -8.68
C THR A 416 -20.72 29.86 -7.19
N ARG A 417 -21.29 28.81 -6.58
CA ARG A 417 -21.66 28.76 -5.15
C ARG A 417 -21.00 27.62 -4.38
N HIS A 418 -20.35 26.72 -5.10
CA HIS A 418 -19.73 25.52 -4.57
C HIS A 418 -18.45 25.23 -5.37
N VAL A 419 -17.51 24.54 -4.74
CA VAL A 419 -16.30 24.01 -5.37
C VAL A 419 -16.32 22.52 -5.12
N PHE A 420 -16.76 21.75 -6.11
CA PHE A 420 -16.69 20.29 -6.05
C PHE A 420 -15.22 19.89 -5.97
N VAL A 421 -14.85 19.10 -4.97
CA VAL A 421 -13.48 18.60 -4.80
C VAL A 421 -13.49 17.09 -4.75
N ASN A 422 -12.59 16.46 -5.51
CA ASN A 422 -12.37 15.02 -5.51
C ASN A 422 -10.87 14.75 -5.51
N THR A 423 -10.50 13.58 -4.99
CA THR A 423 -9.17 12.99 -5.14
C THR A 423 -9.29 11.80 -6.08
N LEU A 424 -8.38 11.68 -7.04
CA LEU A 424 -8.48 10.70 -8.14
C LEU A 424 -7.08 10.33 -8.63
N ASP A 425 -6.86 9.09 -9.08
CA ASP A 425 -5.61 8.66 -9.72
C ASP A 425 -5.73 8.83 -11.25
N VAL A 426 -5.52 10.05 -11.75
CA VAL A 426 -5.81 10.34 -13.17
C VAL A 426 -4.75 9.76 -14.09
N ASP A 427 -3.52 9.56 -13.62
CA ASP A 427 -2.40 9.05 -14.43
C ASP A 427 -2.04 7.57 -14.21
N GLY A 428 -2.66 6.93 -13.21
CA GLY A 428 -2.65 5.48 -12.96
C GLY A 428 -1.42 5.01 -12.20
N ASP A 429 -0.75 5.91 -11.48
CA ASP A 429 0.47 5.60 -10.76
C ASP A 429 0.24 5.21 -9.30
N GLY A 430 -1.02 5.26 -8.83
CA GLY A 430 -1.47 4.89 -7.50
C GLY A 430 -1.43 6.01 -6.47
N VAL A 431 -1.00 7.22 -6.85
CA VAL A 431 -1.07 8.44 -6.03
C VAL A 431 -2.22 9.31 -6.52
N ALA A 432 -2.96 9.91 -5.62
CA ALA A 432 -4.10 10.74 -5.98
C ALA A 432 -3.67 12.16 -6.40
N GLU A 433 -4.13 12.58 -7.56
CA GLU A 433 -4.28 13.98 -7.94
C GLU A 433 -5.51 14.60 -7.27
N ILE A 434 -5.68 15.92 -7.46
CA ILE A 434 -6.80 16.66 -6.91
C ILE A 434 -7.61 17.30 -8.03
N GLN A 435 -8.88 16.96 -8.16
CA GLN A 435 -9.83 17.70 -8.98
C GLN A 435 -10.56 18.75 -8.14
N ALA A 436 -10.61 20.00 -8.60
CA ALA A 436 -11.45 21.04 -8.02
C ALA A 436 -12.18 21.82 -9.13
N ASN A 437 -13.51 21.69 -9.18
CA ASN A 437 -14.34 22.14 -10.30
C ASN A 437 -13.78 21.72 -11.67
N LEU A 438 -13.24 22.67 -12.46
CA LEU A 438 -12.74 22.39 -13.81
C LEU A 438 -11.21 22.28 -13.87
N ARG A 439 -10.54 22.17 -12.72
CA ARG A 439 -9.08 22.12 -12.62
C ARG A 439 -8.66 20.80 -12.02
N VAL A 440 -7.55 20.26 -12.52
CA VAL A 440 -6.88 19.10 -11.97
C VAL A 440 -5.48 19.53 -11.56
N PHE A 441 -5.14 19.31 -10.30
CA PHE A 441 -3.84 19.58 -9.73
C PHE A 441 -3.05 18.29 -9.58
N ASP A 442 -1.74 18.42 -9.76
CA ASP A 442 -0.71 17.42 -9.49
C ASP A 442 -0.81 16.95 -8.03
N ASP A 443 -0.36 15.73 -7.81
CA ASP A 443 -0.08 15.21 -6.48
C ASP A 443 1.00 16.05 -5.75
N PHE A 444 1.15 15.77 -4.45
CA PHE A 444 1.99 16.50 -3.52
C PHE A 444 3.37 15.88 -3.31
N ARG A 445 3.83 14.96 -4.16
CA ARG A 445 5.25 14.57 -4.20
C ARG A 445 6.15 15.78 -4.49
N ALA A 446 5.62 16.80 -5.18
CA ALA A 446 6.26 18.11 -5.36
C ALA A 446 5.88 19.17 -4.30
N GLY A 447 4.91 18.87 -3.42
CA GLY A 447 4.56 19.62 -2.21
C GLY A 447 3.72 20.89 -2.41
N ALA A 448 2.94 21.01 -3.48
CA ALA A 448 2.07 22.18 -3.71
C ALA A 448 0.97 21.93 -4.74
N PHE A 449 -0.14 22.68 -4.64
CA PHE A 449 -1.15 22.77 -5.70
C PHE A 449 -0.54 23.29 -7.02
N LYS A 450 -0.31 22.37 -7.95
CA LYS A 450 0.21 22.66 -9.29
C LYS A 450 -0.80 22.19 -10.32
N GLU A 451 -1.44 23.11 -11.03
CA GLU A 451 -2.42 22.74 -12.08
C GLU A 451 -1.72 21.96 -13.20
N LEU A 452 -2.22 20.74 -13.47
CA LEU A 452 -1.82 19.89 -14.58
C LEU A 452 -2.74 20.09 -15.78
N TYR A 453 -4.05 20.00 -15.53
CA TYR A 453 -5.08 20.01 -16.54
C TYR A 453 -6.21 20.95 -16.16
N ALA A 454 -6.96 21.37 -17.18
CA ALA A 454 -8.20 22.08 -16.99
C ALA A 454 -9.22 21.58 -18.02
N LEU A 455 -10.45 21.32 -17.56
CA LEU A 455 -11.59 21.06 -18.43
C LEU A 455 -12.00 22.38 -19.08
N ASP A 456 -12.43 22.29 -20.35
CA ASP A 456 -12.95 23.46 -21.05
C ASP A 456 -14.23 23.95 -20.34
N PRO A 457 -14.38 25.26 -20.00
CA PRO A 457 -15.63 25.79 -19.46
C PRO A 457 -16.90 25.46 -20.26
N GLU A 458 -16.77 25.08 -21.54
CA GLU A 458 -17.85 24.54 -22.35
C GLU A 458 -18.50 23.27 -21.76
N VAL A 459 -17.83 22.53 -20.87
CA VAL A 459 -18.44 21.39 -20.14
C VAL A 459 -19.58 21.82 -19.22
N LEU A 460 -19.66 23.11 -18.86
CA LEU A 460 -20.77 23.70 -18.11
C LEU A 460 -21.80 24.40 -19.03
N ALA A 461 -21.50 24.54 -20.32
CA ALA A 461 -22.28 25.33 -21.26
C ALA A 461 -23.31 24.48 -22.04
N GLY A 462 -24.52 25.04 -22.20
CA GLY A 462 -25.50 24.50 -23.13
C GLY A 462 -25.39 25.12 -24.53
N PRO A 463 -26.24 24.72 -25.49
CA PRO A 463 -26.30 25.30 -26.85
C PRO A 463 -26.54 26.82 -26.90
N ASP A 464 -27.08 27.38 -25.80
CA ASP A 464 -27.34 28.81 -25.62
C ASP A 464 -26.25 29.51 -24.77
N GLY A 465 -25.11 28.83 -24.55
CA GLY A 465 -24.00 29.26 -23.70
C GLY A 465 -24.19 28.96 -22.21
N LEU A 466 -23.43 29.65 -21.35
CA LEU A 466 -23.44 29.53 -19.88
C LEU A 466 -24.65 30.23 -19.21
N GLY A 467 -25.78 30.34 -19.91
CA GLY A 467 -26.86 31.25 -19.55
C GLY A 467 -27.75 30.78 -18.40
N GLY A 468 -27.67 31.44 -17.24
CA GLY A 468 -28.56 31.18 -16.10
C GLY A 468 -28.16 29.99 -15.22
N GLY A 469 -26.95 29.45 -15.42
CA GLY A 469 -26.39 28.37 -14.61
C GLY A 469 -26.08 28.73 -13.17
N ILE A 470 -26.10 27.72 -12.33
CA ILE A 470 -25.53 27.75 -10.98
C ILE A 470 -24.58 26.54 -10.92
N LEU A 471 -23.38 26.75 -10.40
CA LEU A 471 -22.45 25.69 -10.04
C LEU A 471 -22.66 25.45 -8.55
N ALA A 472 -23.54 24.49 -8.26
CA ALA A 472 -23.98 24.08 -6.93
C ALA A 472 -24.55 22.63 -6.99
N PRO A 473 -24.64 21.93 -5.86
CA PRO A 473 -25.13 20.54 -5.81
C PRO A 473 -26.55 20.33 -6.35
N ASP A 474 -27.38 21.38 -6.41
CA ASP A 474 -28.75 21.31 -6.93
C ASP A 474 -28.83 21.19 -8.46
N SER A 475 -27.73 21.49 -9.15
CA SER A 475 -27.69 21.77 -10.58
C SER A 475 -26.47 21.17 -11.29
N THR A 476 -25.47 20.70 -10.54
CA THR A 476 -24.23 20.11 -11.04
C THR A 476 -23.83 18.92 -10.16
N ALA A 477 -23.22 17.90 -10.77
CA ALA A 477 -22.50 16.84 -10.09
C ALA A 477 -21.15 16.62 -10.79
N MET A 478 -20.10 16.38 -10.01
CA MET A 478 -18.76 16.06 -10.47
C MET A 478 -18.22 14.91 -9.62
N GLU A 479 -18.06 13.75 -10.23
CA GLU A 479 -17.61 12.53 -9.56
C GLU A 479 -16.37 11.98 -10.27
N THR A 480 -15.60 11.14 -9.57
CA THR A 480 -14.39 10.52 -10.13
C THR A 480 -14.39 9.01 -9.92
N ALA A 481 -13.93 8.26 -10.92
CA ALA A 481 -13.87 6.80 -10.92
C ALA A 481 -13.19 6.24 -12.17
N ASP A 482 -12.51 5.10 -12.06
CA ASP A 482 -12.17 4.26 -13.21
C ASP A 482 -13.45 3.59 -13.74
N ILE A 483 -14.04 4.18 -14.78
CA ILE A 483 -15.28 3.69 -15.39
C ILE A 483 -15.04 2.94 -16.70
N ASN A 484 -13.78 2.84 -17.11
CA ASN A 484 -13.40 2.24 -18.39
C ASN A 484 -12.50 1.00 -18.23
N GLY A 485 -12.01 0.76 -17.02
CA GLY A 485 -11.20 -0.39 -16.61
C GLY A 485 -9.71 -0.27 -16.97
N ASP A 486 -9.20 0.93 -17.27
CA ASP A 486 -7.80 1.12 -17.68
C ASP A 486 -6.85 1.43 -16.51
N GLY A 487 -7.36 1.39 -15.27
CA GLY A 487 -6.61 1.65 -14.05
C GLY A 487 -6.39 3.14 -13.78
N ARG A 488 -7.04 4.04 -14.52
CA ARG A 488 -7.04 5.49 -14.28
C ARG A 488 -8.44 5.97 -13.99
N ASP A 489 -8.53 6.96 -13.10
CA ASP A 489 -9.79 7.59 -12.78
C ASP A 489 -10.18 8.64 -13.83
N GLU A 490 -11.44 8.60 -14.26
CA GLU A 490 -12.10 9.63 -15.04
C GLU A 490 -12.84 10.65 -14.17
N ILE A 491 -13.11 11.82 -14.74
CA ILE A 491 -13.98 12.86 -14.19
C ILE A 491 -15.32 12.86 -14.93
N ILE A 492 -16.40 12.60 -14.20
CA ILE A 492 -17.77 12.53 -14.69
C ILE A 492 -18.49 13.84 -14.33
N VAL A 493 -18.97 14.58 -15.33
CA VAL A 493 -19.59 15.90 -15.10
C VAL A 493 -21.01 15.96 -15.67
N PHE A 494 -21.97 16.24 -14.81
CA PHE A 494 -23.32 16.68 -15.20
C PHE A 494 -23.50 18.16 -14.88
N ALA A 495 -24.07 18.92 -15.82
CA ALA A 495 -24.56 20.27 -15.56
C ALA A 495 -25.98 20.44 -16.13
N GLN A 496 -26.90 21.02 -15.35
CA GLN A 496 -28.33 21.11 -15.70
C GLN A 496 -28.65 21.74 -17.07
N HIS A 497 -27.74 22.58 -17.59
CA HIS A 497 -27.92 23.30 -18.85
C HIS A 497 -27.45 22.52 -20.09
N ARG A 498 -26.75 21.40 -19.89
CA ARG A 498 -26.42 20.43 -20.94
C ARG A 498 -27.55 19.42 -21.10
N SER A 499 -27.50 18.77 -22.24
CA SER A 499 -28.31 17.58 -22.56
C SER A 499 -27.44 16.33 -22.57
N GLU A 500 -26.35 16.34 -21.80
CA GLU A 500 -25.37 15.26 -21.76
C GLU A 500 -24.55 15.34 -20.46
N VAL A 501 -24.23 14.18 -19.91
CA VAL A 501 -23.10 13.99 -18.97
C VAL A 501 -21.86 13.74 -19.80
N VAL A 502 -20.73 14.32 -19.40
CA VAL A 502 -19.43 14.12 -20.04
C VAL A 502 -18.48 13.41 -19.12
N VAL A 503 -17.60 12.63 -19.73
CA VAL A 503 -16.53 11.92 -19.05
C VAL A 503 -15.21 12.42 -19.63
N TRP A 504 -14.29 12.84 -18.77
CA TRP A 504 -12.97 13.34 -19.13
C TRP A 504 -11.89 12.51 -18.44
N GLY A 505 -10.78 12.26 -19.13
CA GLY A 505 -9.68 11.46 -18.58
C GLY A 505 -8.44 11.49 -19.48
N LEU A 506 -7.43 10.72 -19.09
CA LEU A 506 -6.19 10.56 -19.85
C LEU A 506 -6.30 9.41 -20.86
N SER A 507 -6.28 9.75 -22.15
CA SER A 507 -6.30 8.75 -23.23
C SER A 507 -4.90 8.33 -23.67
N GLY A 508 -4.57 7.04 -23.57
CA GLY A 508 -3.31 6.50 -24.07
C GLY A 508 -2.88 5.24 -23.34
N PRO A 509 -1.86 4.50 -23.84
CA PRO A 509 -1.38 3.29 -23.18
C PRO A 509 -0.49 3.56 -21.96
N THR A 510 0.03 4.80 -21.81
CA THR A 510 0.89 5.21 -20.69
C THR A 510 0.67 6.69 -20.40
N ALA A 511 0.86 7.11 -19.15
CA ALA A 511 0.77 8.51 -18.72
C ALA A 511 1.60 9.47 -19.61
N GLU A 512 2.84 9.09 -19.94
CA GLU A 512 3.76 9.91 -20.78
C GLU A 512 3.25 10.16 -22.20
N SER A 513 2.45 9.23 -22.72
CA SER A 513 1.84 9.33 -24.07
C SER A 513 0.40 9.81 -24.04
N ALA A 514 -0.17 9.98 -22.84
CA ALA A 514 -1.59 10.21 -22.68
C ALA A 514 -2.00 11.65 -23.00
N THR A 515 -3.21 11.82 -23.51
CA THR A 515 -3.80 13.13 -23.79
C THR A 515 -5.07 13.28 -22.95
N PHE A 516 -5.13 14.37 -22.17
CA PHE A 516 -6.31 14.70 -21.37
C PHE A 516 -7.41 15.26 -22.27
N GLN A 517 -8.54 14.55 -22.36
CA GLN A 517 -9.63 14.89 -23.28
C GLN A 517 -10.98 14.31 -22.83
N GLU A 518 -12.06 14.75 -23.50
CA GLU A 518 -13.37 14.10 -23.38
C GLU A 518 -13.31 12.67 -23.95
N MET A 519 -13.63 11.69 -23.12
CA MET A 519 -13.58 10.26 -23.43
C MET A 519 -14.92 9.77 -23.97
N THR A 520 -16.02 10.10 -23.28
CA THR A 520 -17.37 9.68 -23.66
C THR A 520 -18.44 10.67 -23.20
N ARG A 521 -19.67 10.48 -23.70
CA ARG A 521 -20.86 11.29 -23.36
C ARG A 521 -22.09 10.40 -23.17
N ILE A 522 -22.98 10.81 -22.27
CA ILE A 522 -24.25 10.14 -21.96
C ILE A 522 -25.36 11.16 -22.18
N ASP A 523 -26.19 10.99 -23.21
CA ASP A 523 -27.26 11.92 -23.54
C ASP A 523 -28.36 11.97 -22.45
N THR A 524 -28.72 13.18 -22.01
CA THR A 524 -29.75 13.48 -21.01
C THR A 524 -30.76 14.51 -21.51
N LYS A 525 -31.89 14.67 -20.82
CA LYS A 525 -32.78 15.79 -21.05
C LYS A 525 -32.14 17.08 -20.56
N LYS A 526 -32.33 18.15 -21.32
CA LYS A 526 -31.94 19.51 -20.93
C LYS A 526 -32.90 20.06 -19.88
N TYR A 527 -32.35 20.69 -18.84
CA TYR A 527 -33.10 21.41 -17.82
C TYR A 527 -32.88 22.92 -17.94
N ASN A 528 -33.74 23.70 -17.30
CA ASN A 528 -33.61 25.15 -17.20
C ASN A 528 -33.32 25.55 -15.74
N PHE A 529 -32.99 26.82 -15.52
CA PHE A 529 -32.65 27.36 -14.19
C PHE A 529 -33.78 27.30 -13.15
N GLN A 530 -35.00 26.94 -13.56
CA GLN A 530 -36.14 26.77 -12.65
C GLN A 530 -36.28 25.32 -12.18
N SER A 531 -35.50 24.39 -12.75
CA SER A 531 -35.54 22.97 -12.38
C SER A 531 -34.53 22.72 -11.27
N ARG A 532 -34.97 22.20 -10.12
CA ARG A 532 -34.05 21.62 -9.14
C ARG A 532 -33.82 20.16 -9.53
N VAL A 533 -32.64 19.87 -10.06
CA VAL A 533 -32.34 18.52 -10.56
C VAL A 533 -31.86 17.63 -9.41
N PHE A 534 -30.97 18.15 -8.55
CA PHE A 534 -30.20 17.34 -7.59
C PHE A 534 -29.71 16.05 -8.24
N PRO A 535 -28.79 16.19 -9.21
CA PRO A 535 -28.21 15.04 -9.90
C PRO A 535 -27.53 14.14 -8.87
N LEU A 536 -27.84 12.84 -8.93
CA LEU A 536 -27.06 11.81 -8.26
C LEU A 536 -26.28 11.08 -9.34
N ILE A 537 -24.96 11.05 -9.21
CA ILE A 537 -24.04 10.21 -9.96
C ILE A 537 -23.29 9.42 -8.89
N VAL A 538 -23.32 8.10 -8.98
CA VAL A 538 -22.67 7.24 -7.99
C VAL A 538 -21.94 6.13 -8.76
N PRO A 539 -20.60 6.23 -8.86
CA PRO A 539 -19.78 5.10 -9.29
C PRO A 539 -19.91 3.94 -8.30
N ALA A 540 -20.04 2.71 -8.82
CA ALA A 540 -20.25 1.50 -8.02
C ALA A 540 -19.65 0.29 -8.75
N ASN A 541 -18.95 -0.59 -8.04
CA ASN A 541 -18.53 -1.89 -8.58
C ASN A 541 -19.65 -2.92 -8.33
N VAL A 542 -20.53 -3.16 -9.29
CA VAL A 542 -21.69 -4.04 -9.10
C VAL A 542 -21.53 -5.45 -9.67
N ASP A 543 -20.42 -5.73 -10.36
CA ASP A 543 -20.23 -6.97 -11.10
C ASP A 543 -19.01 -7.81 -10.64
N THR A 544 -18.33 -8.54 -11.53
CA THR A 544 -17.18 -9.38 -11.21
C THR A 544 -16.07 -9.24 -12.25
N ASP A 545 -15.85 -8.06 -12.80
CA ASP A 545 -14.80 -7.78 -13.79
C ASP A 545 -13.37 -7.80 -13.20
N GLY A 546 -13.23 -7.47 -11.91
CA GLY A 546 -11.95 -7.41 -11.19
C GLY A 546 -11.86 -8.28 -9.95
N VAL A 547 -10.74 -8.13 -9.22
CA VAL A 547 -10.47 -8.89 -8.00
C VAL A 547 -10.63 -7.98 -6.78
N VAL A 548 -11.39 -8.44 -5.80
CA VAL A 548 -11.50 -7.77 -4.49
C VAL A 548 -10.92 -8.65 -3.40
N LEU A 549 -10.00 -8.07 -2.65
CA LEU A 549 -9.26 -8.68 -1.55
C LEU A 549 -9.78 -8.12 -0.23
N LYS A 550 -9.99 -9.00 0.75
CA LYS A 550 -10.35 -8.64 2.13
C LYS A 550 -9.28 -9.13 3.10
N TYR A 551 -8.81 -8.24 3.98
CA TYR A 551 -7.82 -8.60 4.98
C TYR A 551 -8.38 -9.68 5.93
N SER A 552 -7.64 -10.78 6.07
CA SER A 552 -8.10 -11.99 6.77
C SER A 552 -7.80 -11.95 8.28
N ALA A 553 -7.77 -10.75 8.87
CA ALA A 553 -7.61 -10.37 10.28
C ALA A 553 -7.71 -11.52 11.34
N PRO A 554 -6.90 -11.50 12.41
CA PRO A 554 -6.63 -10.26 13.18
C PRO A 554 -5.18 -9.80 13.30
N GLU A 555 -4.18 -10.62 12.97
CA GLU A 555 -2.77 -10.22 13.05
C GLU A 555 -1.96 -10.81 11.89
N TYR A 556 -0.95 -10.08 11.44
CA TYR A 556 0.05 -10.55 10.48
C TYR A 556 0.91 -11.68 11.07
N LYS A 557 1.49 -12.52 10.19
CA LYS A 557 2.47 -13.54 10.57
C LYS A 557 3.88 -12.95 10.51
N PHE A 558 4.63 -13.00 11.60
CA PHE A 558 6.04 -12.62 11.61
C PHE A 558 6.89 -13.86 11.30
N VAL A 559 7.51 -13.90 10.13
CA VAL A 559 8.27 -15.04 9.62
C VAL A 559 9.68 -14.62 9.22
N PHE A 560 10.56 -15.60 8.98
CA PHE A 560 11.91 -15.37 8.50
C PHE A 560 12.12 -16.12 7.20
N THR A 561 13.04 -15.68 6.35
CA THR A 561 13.53 -16.46 5.20
C THR A 561 14.54 -17.51 5.64
N GLU A 562 14.82 -18.49 4.79
CA GLU A 562 15.93 -19.41 5.03
C GLU A 562 17.28 -18.66 5.03
N PRO A 563 18.30 -19.13 5.78
CA PRO A 563 19.65 -18.58 5.73
C PRO A 563 20.27 -18.65 4.33
N VAL A 564 20.58 -17.50 3.75
CA VAL A 564 21.28 -17.37 2.47
C VAL A 564 22.77 -17.18 2.73
N VAL A 565 23.61 -18.11 2.26
CA VAL A 565 25.08 -17.99 2.40
C VAL A 565 25.58 -16.89 1.49
N ILE A 566 26.35 -15.96 2.05
CA ILE A 566 26.99 -14.85 1.34
C ILE A 566 28.43 -15.22 1.01
N ALA A 567 29.17 -15.72 2.01
CA ALA A 567 30.55 -16.09 1.87
C ALA A 567 30.96 -17.20 2.83
N ALA A 568 31.88 -18.05 2.38
CA ALA A 568 32.58 -19.03 3.20
C ALA A 568 34.07 -18.66 3.25
N LEU A 569 34.61 -18.50 4.46
CA LEU A 569 36.00 -18.13 4.71
C LEU A 569 36.78 -19.32 5.27
N ALA A 570 37.82 -19.76 4.56
CA ALA A 570 38.70 -20.81 5.03
C ALA A 570 39.56 -20.33 6.20
N ALA A 571 39.85 -21.20 7.15
CA ALA A 571 40.89 -20.98 8.15
C ALA A 571 42.22 -20.65 7.45
N ALA A 572 42.95 -19.65 7.97
CA ALA A 572 44.31 -19.38 7.50
C ALA A 572 45.21 -20.61 7.74
N PRO A 573 46.11 -20.96 6.79
CA PRO A 573 46.91 -22.17 6.86
C PRO A 573 47.94 -22.01 7.98
N CYS A 574 47.59 -22.49 9.17
CA CYS A 574 48.44 -22.47 10.36
C CYS A 574 48.34 -23.83 11.06
N MET A 575 49.35 -24.16 11.87
CA MET A 575 49.50 -25.45 12.52
C MET A 575 49.86 -25.26 13.99
N ASP A 576 49.15 -25.98 14.86
CA ASP A 576 49.49 -26.04 16.28
C ASP A 576 50.69 -26.96 16.53
N GLY A 577 51.39 -26.73 17.65
CA GLY A 577 52.50 -27.61 18.09
C GLY A 577 53.87 -27.31 17.46
N ILE A 578 53.95 -26.41 16.47
CA ILE A 578 55.22 -25.95 15.88
C ILE A 578 55.64 -24.56 16.40
N GLY A 579 55.06 -24.09 17.51
CA GLY A 579 55.34 -22.76 18.07
C GLY A 579 54.88 -21.59 17.19
N GLN A 580 53.95 -21.84 16.27
CA GLN A 580 53.36 -20.80 15.41
C GLN A 580 52.42 -19.90 16.21
N ASN A 581 52.37 -18.62 15.88
CA ASN A 581 51.41 -17.66 16.44
C ASN A 581 50.00 -17.90 15.88
N THR A 582 49.37 -19.01 16.27
CA THR A 582 48.09 -19.44 15.70
C THR A 582 46.95 -18.48 16.02
N ALA A 583 47.04 -17.72 17.11
CA ALA A 583 46.08 -16.67 17.47
C ALA A 583 45.99 -15.51 16.46
N ALA A 584 47.02 -15.30 15.64
CA ALA A 584 47.04 -14.30 14.58
C ALA A 584 46.48 -14.80 13.24
N CYS A 585 46.15 -16.09 13.14
CA CYS A 585 45.79 -16.73 11.88
C CYS A 585 44.31 -16.53 11.54
N THR A 586 44.00 -15.51 10.75
CA THR A 586 42.62 -15.14 10.41
C THR A 586 42.46 -14.87 8.93
N THR A 587 41.23 -15.09 8.44
CA THR A 587 40.80 -14.69 7.10
C THR A 587 39.72 -13.64 7.25
N ALA A 588 39.73 -12.60 6.42
CA ALA A 588 38.72 -11.56 6.44
C ALA A 588 38.14 -11.33 5.06
N TYR A 589 36.86 -11.01 5.07
CA TYR A 589 36.04 -10.63 3.92
C TYR A 589 35.28 -9.35 4.28
N GLY A 590 35.49 -8.29 3.52
CA GLY A 590 34.83 -7.01 3.72
C GLY A 590 35.12 -6.03 2.61
N GLN A 591 34.51 -4.86 2.63
CA GLN A 591 34.80 -3.77 1.69
C GLN A 591 35.56 -2.64 2.41
N THR A 592 36.29 -1.76 1.70
CA THR A 592 36.96 -0.59 2.33
C THR A 592 36.60 0.72 1.66
N GLN A 593 36.35 1.79 2.43
CA GLN A 593 36.33 3.17 1.93
C GLN A 593 37.75 3.60 1.52
N GLY A 594 38.03 3.60 0.22
CA GLY A 594 39.20 4.25 -0.35
C GLY A 594 38.91 5.73 -0.63
N THR A 595 39.45 6.63 0.19
CA THR A 595 39.43 8.08 -0.08
C THR A 595 40.23 8.42 -1.34
N THR A 596 39.62 8.32 -2.53
CA THR A 596 39.88 9.18 -3.70
C THR A 596 38.97 8.77 -4.85
N GLY A 597 37.88 9.52 -5.04
CA GLY A 597 37.25 9.75 -6.35
C GLY A 597 36.55 8.57 -7.04
N GLY A 598 35.24 8.44 -6.79
CA GLY A 598 34.26 7.97 -7.77
C GLY A 598 34.08 6.46 -7.88
N GLY A 599 33.06 5.95 -7.18
CA GLY A 599 32.59 4.58 -7.26
C GLY A 599 31.99 4.17 -5.92
N GLU A 600 30.66 4.30 -5.81
CA GLU A 600 29.89 3.80 -4.66
C GLU A 600 29.97 2.28 -4.64
N ALA A 601 30.17 1.71 -3.46
CA ALA A 601 30.27 0.27 -3.28
C ALA A 601 29.65 -0.16 -1.96
N SER A 602 28.67 -1.05 -2.06
CA SER A 602 27.90 -1.65 -0.96
C SER A 602 27.71 -3.16 -1.20
N VAL A 603 27.40 -3.92 -0.14
CA VAL A 603 26.73 -5.22 -0.27
C VAL A 603 25.26 -4.90 -0.18
N THR A 604 24.65 -4.66 -1.34
CA THR A 604 23.25 -4.25 -1.39
C THR A 604 22.38 -5.49 -1.21
N VAL A 605 21.90 -5.70 0.01
CA VAL A 605 20.78 -6.61 0.22
C VAL A 605 19.52 -5.83 -0.11
N THR A 606 18.94 -6.10 -1.30
CA THR A 606 17.69 -5.54 -1.77
C THR A 606 16.52 -6.43 -1.40
N ALA A 607 15.68 -5.98 -0.47
CA ALA A 607 14.41 -6.62 -0.18
C ALA A 607 13.31 -5.60 -0.44
N SER A 608 12.57 -5.75 -1.54
CA SER A 608 11.37 -4.96 -1.80
C SER A 608 10.15 -5.67 -1.23
N THR A 609 9.08 -4.92 -1.01
CA THR A 609 7.72 -5.46 -0.89
C THR A 609 7.42 -6.40 -2.06
N PHE A 610 6.78 -7.54 -1.78
CA PHE A 610 6.33 -8.44 -2.83
C PHE A 610 5.03 -9.15 -2.45
N VAL A 611 4.21 -9.36 -3.46
CA VAL A 611 2.94 -10.09 -3.36
C VAL A 611 3.16 -11.51 -3.85
N SER A 612 2.73 -12.47 -3.02
CA SER A 612 2.83 -13.91 -3.27
C SER A 612 1.46 -14.57 -3.10
N PHE A 613 1.23 -15.70 -3.74
CA PHE A 613 -0.06 -16.41 -3.67
C PHE A 613 0.16 -17.82 -3.09
N GLU A 614 -0.59 -18.20 -2.06
CA GLU A 614 -0.42 -19.50 -1.39
C GLU A 614 -0.87 -20.70 -2.26
N THR A 615 -1.71 -20.48 -3.29
CA THR A 615 -2.19 -21.55 -4.19
C THR A 615 -2.57 -21.05 -5.59
N LYS A 616 -2.52 -21.97 -6.58
CA LYS A 616 -3.06 -22.03 -7.96
C LYS A 616 -3.78 -20.82 -8.62
N ILE A 617 -3.38 -19.59 -8.38
CA ILE A 617 -3.72 -18.46 -9.24
C ILE A 617 -2.50 -18.23 -10.14
N PRO A 618 -2.54 -18.65 -11.43
CA PRO A 618 -1.54 -18.21 -12.37
C PRO A 618 -1.58 -16.69 -12.45
N LEU A 619 -0.42 -16.04 -12.31
CA LEU A 619 -0.22 -14.60 -12.52
C LEU A 619 -0.82 -14.07 -13.83
N THR A 620 -1.05 -14.94 -14.81
CA THR A 620 -1.68 -14.60 -16.08
C THR A 620 -3.17 -14.28 -15.97
N GLU A 621 -3.84 -14.61 -14.87
CA GLU A 621 -5.30 -14.46 -14.69
C GLU A 621 -5.72 -13.15 -13.97
N ILE A 622 -4.82 -12.51 -13.20
CA ILE A 622 -5.00 -11.15 -12.65
C ILE A 622 -4.48 -10.08 -13.64
N GLY A 623 -3.83 -10.51 -14.74
CA GLY A 623 -3.14 -9.62 -15.66
C GLY A 623 -1.81 -9.11 -15.08
N VAL A 624 -0.93 -8.63 -15.96
CA VAL A 624 0.35 -8.01 -15.55
C VAL A 624 0.07 -6.70 -14.80
N GLU A 625 -0.88 -5.92 -15.32
CA GLU A 625 -1.29 -4.62 -14.77
C GLU A 625 -1.85 -4.76 -13.35
N GLY A 626 -2.79 -5.68 -13.08
CA GLY A 626 -3.31 -5.88 -11.73
C GLY A 626 -2.24 -6.33 -10.71
N LYS A 627 -1.21 -7.07 -11.15
CA LYS A 627 -0.06 -7.41 -10.29
C LYS A 627 0.80 -6.18 -9.99
N GLU A 628 1.04 -5.34 -11.00
CA GLU A 628 1.75 -4.08 -10.83
C GLU A 628 0.97 -3.18 -9.86
N THR A 629 -0.35 -3.00 -10.04
CA THR A 629 -1.20 -2.25 -9.10
C THR A 629 -1.10 -2.78 -7.67
N LEU A 630 -1.27 -4.09 -7.44
CA LEU A 630 -1.14 -4.67 -6.09
C LEU A 630 0.24 -4.45 -5.47
N THR A 631 1.29 -4.62 -6.28
CA THR A 631 2.67 -4.46 -5.81
C THR A 631 2.95 -3.00 -5.50
N THR A 632 2.53 -2.08 -6.37
CA THR A 632 2.65 -0.64 -6.21
C THR A 632 1.90 -0.17 -4.97
N SER A 633 0.63 -0.54 -4.77
CA SER A 633 -0.15 -0.17 -3.58
C SER A 633 0.44 -0.70 -2.28
N ALA A 634 0.88 -1.97 -2.26
CA ALA A 634 1.59 -2.52 -1.10
C ALA A 634 2.95 -1.84 -0.88
N SER A 635 3.57 -1.34 -1.94
CA SER A 635 4.84 -0.61 -1.86
C SER A 635 4.65 0.83 -1.40
N PHE A 636 3.55 1.50 -1.72
CA PHE A 636 3.24 2.82 -1.15
C PHE A 636 2.97 2.72 0.35
N SER A 637 2.10 1.80 0.75
CA SER A 637 1.70 1.67 2.16
C SER A 637 2.82 1.22 3.08
N ALA A 638 3.82 0.48 2.57
CA ALA A 638 4.93 -0.07 3.36
C ALA A 638 6.32 0.50 3.01
N GLY A 639 6.45 1.07 1.83
CA GLY A 639 7.49 2.01 1.46
C GLY A 639 8.91 1.53 1.20
N LYS A 640 9.32 0.26 1.37
CA LYS A 640 10.76 -0.09 1.30
C LYS A 640 11.13 -1.16 0.29
N SER A 641 12.08 -0.80 -0.57
CA SER A 641 13.26 -1.63 -0.86
C SER A 641 14.34 -1.30 0.20
N TYR A 642 14.80 -2.30 0.95
CA TYR A 642 15.98 -2.11 1.81
C TYR A 642 17.23 -2.13 0.95
N ALA A 643 18.19 -1.25 1.16
CA ALA A 643 19.52 -1.33 0.56
C ALA A 643 20.52 -1.10 1.70
N LEU A 644 21.35 -2.10 2.01
CA LEU A 644 22.37 -1.96 3.05
C LEU A 644 23.64 -1.30 2.47
N ASP A 645 23.83 0.00 2.73
CA ASP A 645 25.05 0.74 2.38
C ASP A 645 26.08 0.79 3.54
N GLU A 646 26.22 -0.30 4.30
CA GLU A 646 27.20 -0.39 5.40
C GLU A 646 28.46 -1.19 5.01
N THR A 647 29.63 -0.61 5.32
CA THR A 647 30.93 -1.29 5.16
C THR A 647 31.22 -2.16 6.38
N VAL A 648 30.93 -3.47 6.28
CA VAL A 648 31.23 -4.46 7.34
C VAL A 648 32.37 -5.39 6.89
N GLU A 649 33.42 -5.53 7.71
CA GLU A 649 34.48 -6.53 7.54
C GLU A 649 34.25 -7.70 8.53
N TYR A 650 34.03 -8.89 7.99
CA TYR A 650 33.89 -10.14 8.73
C TYR A 650 35.24 -10.84 8.82
N THR A 651 35.60 -11.36 10.00
CA THR A 651 36.89 -12.00 10.24
C THR A 651 36.70 -13.35 10.94
N THR A 652 37.38 -14.38 10.46
CA THR A 652 37.34 -15.72 11.07
C THR A 652 37.97 -15.73 12.46
N GLY A 653 37.56 -16.70 13.28
CA GLY A 653 38.34 -17.10 14.44
C GLY A 653 39.72 -17.66 14.05
N PRO A 654 40.68 -17.70 14.99
CA PRO A 654 41.95 -18.40 14.79
C PRO A 654 41.73 -19.89 14.52
N LEU A 655 42.32 -20.40 13.43
CA LEU A 655 42.17 -21.82 13.03
C LEU A 655 40.69 -22.23 12.95
N GLU A 656 39.87 -21.43 12.28
CA GLU A 656 38.43 -21.68 12.16
C GLU A 656 37.95 -21.38 10.74
N ASP A 657 37.14 -22.27 10.17
CA ASP A 657 36.38 -21.96 8.96
C ASP A 657 35.09 -21.25 9.36
N THR A 658 34.74 -20.16 8.66
CA THR A 658 33.58 -19.34 8.99
C THR A 658 32.62 -19.25 7.83
N VAL A 659 31.32 -19.23 8.13
CA VAL A 659 30.23 -19.02 7.18
C VAL A 659 29.56 -17.70 7.53
N ILE A 660 29.37 -16.86 6.53
CA ILE A 660 28.63 -15.61 6.61
C ILE A 660 27.32 -15.84 5.88
N PHE A 661 26.20 -15.62 6.56
CA PHE A 661 24.87 -15.79 5.98
C PHE A 661 23.97 -14.61 6.35
N THR A 662 22.91 -14.41 5.57
CA THR A 662 21.86 -13.44 5.84
C THR A 662 20.50 -14.12 5.90
N THR A 663 19.58 -13.55 6.69
CA THR A 663 18.18 -13.95 6.78
C THR A 663 17.33 -12.69 6.82
N LEU A 664 16.14 -12.74 6.24
CA LEU A 664 15.23 -11.63 6.16
C LEU A 664 14.02 -11.87 7.08
N PRO A 665 13.79 -11.04 8.11
CA PRO A 665 12.52 -11.01 8.82
C PRO A 665 11.43 -10.40 7.93
N VAL A 666 10.22 -10.95 7.95
CA VAL A 666 9.12 -10.56 7.06
C VAL A 666 7.81 -10.49 7.87
N ASP A 667 7.07 -9.39 7.69
CA ASP A 667 5.69 -9.27 8.13
C ASP A 667 4.77 -9.73 7.00
N GLN A 668 4.07 -10.83 7.20
CA GLN A 668 3.23 -11.47 6.20
C GLN A 668 1.76 -11.22 6.49
N TYR A 669 1.08 -10.56 5.55
CA TYR A 669 -0.34 -10.20 5.62
C TYR A 669 -1.13 -11.06 4.65
N GLU A 670 -2.21 -11.67 5.14
CA GLU A 670 -3.05 -12.58 4.38
C GLU A 670 -4.37 -11.90 4.04
N TYR A 671 -4.75 -11.97 2.77
CA TYR A 671 -5.99 -11.45 2.22
C TYR A 671 -6.77 -12.57 1.56
N THR A 672 -8.08 -12.58 1.73
CA THR A 672 -8.99 -13.53 1.09
C THR A 672 -9.61 -12.86 -0.13
N VAL A 673 -9.64 -13.57 -1.25
CA VAL A 673 -10.38 -13.14 -2.45
C VAL A 673 -11.88 -13.25 -2.16
N VAL A 674 -12.59 -12.12 -2.12
CA VAL A 674 -14.05 -12.08 -1.89
C VAL A 674 -14.83 -11.95 -3.20
N SER A 675 -14.29 -11.25 -4.19
CA SER A 675 -14.83 -11.17 -5.56
C SER A 675 -13.75 -11.47 -6.61
N HIS A 676 -14.13 -12.14 -7.70
CA HIS A 676 -13.26 -12.47 -8.85
C HIS A 676 -14.10 -12.91 -10.07
N PRO A 677 -13.69 -12.58 -11.32
CA PRO A 677 -14.28 -13.11 -12.56
C PRO A 677 -14.40 -14.63 -12.67
N ASP A 678 -13.53 -15.37 -11.97
CA ASP A 678 -13.58 -16.83 -11.87
C ASP A 678 -14.07 -17.17 -10.45
N PRO A 679 -15.33 -17.60 -10.29
CA PRO A 679 -15.90 -17.92 -8.98
C PRO A 679 -15.16 -19.04 -8.24
N SER A 680 -14.32 -19.84 -8.92
CA SER A 680 -13.49 -20.86 -8.25
C SER A 680 -12.31 -20.28 -7.46
N LYS A 681 -12.04 -18.98 -7.64
CA LYS A 681 -10.98 -18.24 -6.96
C LYS A 681 -11.43 -17.55 -5.69
N VAL A 682 -12.73 -17.30 -5.53
CA VAL A 682 -13.30 -16.77 -4.30
C VAL A 682 -12.99 -17.72 -3.13
N GLY A 683 -12.51 -17.16 -2.03
CA GLY A 683 -12.03 -17.87 -0.85
C GLY A 683 -10.56 -18.30 -0.90
N GLN A 684 -9.82 -18.03 -1.98
CA GLN A 684 -8.37 -18.24 -2.02
C GLN A 684 -7.62 -17.10 -1.32
N HIS A 685 -6.36 -17.34 -0.97
CA HIS A 685 -5.55 -16.41 -0.19
C HIS A 685 -4.42 -15.77 -1.01
N VAL A 686 -4.29 -14.46 -0.86
CA VAL A 686 -3.20 -13.61 -1.36
C VAL A 686 -2.36 -13.17 -0.17
N VAL A 687 -1.05 -13.20 -0.33
CA VAL A 687 -0.12 -12.94 0.75
C VAL A 687 0.81 -11.79 0.37
N VAL A 688 0.72 -10.68 1.11
CA VAL A 688 1.59 -9.52 0.99
C VAL A 688 2.71 -9.65 2.01
N ASN A 689 3.95 -9.66 1.54
CA ASN A 689 5.13 -9.77 2.40
C ASN A 689 5.82 -8.42 2.47
N LEU A 690 5.92 -7.89 3.69
CA LEU A 690 6.66 -6.68 3.99
C LEU A 690 8.00 -7.05 4.64
N PRO A 691 9.12 -6.93 3.91
CA PRO A 691 10.42 -7.21 4.48
C PRO A 691 10.76 -6.24 5.62
N ARG A 692 11.59 -6.70 6.56
CA ARG A 692 12.28 -5.86 7.55
C ARG A 692 13.77 -5.78 7.23
N THR A 693 14.52 -5.07 8.07
CA THR A 693 15.98 -5.02 7.97
C THR A 693 16.58 -6.44 7.99
N PRO A 694 17.35 -6.82 6.95
CA PRO A 694 18.03 -8.10 6.91
C PRO A 694 19.01 -8.28 8.09
N ILE A 695 19.14 -9.51 8.57
CA ILE A 695 20.06 -9.89 9.65
C ILE A 695 21.20 -10.69 9.03
N THR A 696 22.43 -10.15 9.10
CA THR A 696 23.64 -10.83 8.61
C THR A 696 24.54 -11.22 9.76
N LEU A 697 24.93 -12.49 9.83
CA LEU A 697 25.74 -13.06 10.91
C LEU A 697 26.90 -13.87 10.34
N GLN A 698 27.96 -14.02 11.17
CA GLN A 698 29.06 -14.96 10.93
C GLN A 698 29.08 -16.05 12.00
N VAL A 699 29.30 -17.30 11.59
CA VAL A 699 29.36 -18.47 12.49
C VAL A 699 30.43 -19.46 12.05
N GLU A 700 30.91 -20.30 12.98
CA GLU A 700 31.79 -21.43 12.67
C GLU A 700 31.12 -22.39 11.67
N ARG A 701 31.86 -22.88 10.68
CA ARG A 701 31.35 -23.75 9.61
C ARG A 701 30.67 -25.01 10.13
N GLY A 702 31.32 -25.72 11.04
CA GLY A 702 30.77 -26.92 11.65
C GLY A 702 29.49 -26.63 12.42
N PHE A 703 29.41 -25.49 13.09
CA PHE A 703 28.21 -25.00 13.76
C PHE A 703 27.09 -24.70 12.75
N TYR A 704 27.38 -24.00 11.66
CA TYR A 704 26.42 -23.75 10.58
C TYR A 704 25.82 -25.05 10.03
N ASN A 705 26.67 -25.99 9.60
CA ASN A 705 26.23 -27.25 8.99
C ASN A 705 25.39 -28.14 9.92
N ARG A 706 25.56 -28.01 11.23
CA ARG A 706 24.77 -28.76 12.23
C ARG A 706 23.48 -28.04 12.64
N SER A 707 23.38 -26.74 12.37
CA SER A 707 22.27 -25.89 12.81
C SER A 707 21.23 -25.65 11.72
N VAL A 708 21.59 -25.69 10.44
CA VAL A 708 20.64 -25.51 9.33
C VAL A 708 19.66 -26.69 9.19
N VAL A 709 18.49 -26.43 8.60
CA VAL A 709 17.45 -27.45 8.41
C VAL A 709 17.88 -28.52 7.39
N PRO A 710 17.37 -29.77 7.49
CA PRO A 710 17.71 -30.82 6.53
C PRO A 710 17.34 -30.42 5.09
N GLY A 711 18.32 -30.45 4.19
CA GLY A 711 18.16 -30.05 2.79
C GLY A 711 18.74 -28.68 2.45
N SER A 712 19.09 -27.87 3.45
CA SER A 712 19.84 -26.62 3.24
C SER A 712 21.23 -26.89 2.67
N PRO A 713 21.81 -25.94 1.90
CA PRO A 713 23.19 -26.03 1.42
C PRO A 713 24.17 -26.17 2.59
N LEU A 714 25.10 -27.12 2.48
CA LEU A 714 26.14 -27.35 3.48
C LEU A 714 27.48 -26.84 2.96
N ILE A 715 28.27 -26.26 3.86
CA ILE A 715 29.66 -25.87 3.59
C ILE A 715 30.55 -27.03 4.02
N ASP A 716 30.58 -28.08 3.20
CA ASP A 716 31.28 -29.33 3.48
C ASP A 716 32.60 -29.42 2.67
N ASP A 717 33.13 -30.63 2.55
CA ASP A 717 34.37 -30.89 1.83
C ASP A 717 34.23 -30.56 0.33
N SER A 718 33.01 -30.35 -0.17
CA SER A 718 32.76 -29.82 -1.51
C SER A 718 33.13 -28.36 -1.70
N VAL A 719 33.21 -27.61 -0.61
CA VAL A 719 33.53 -26.17 -0.61
C VAL A 719 34.95 -25.93 -0.11
N PHE A 720 35.34 -26.59 0.99
CA PHE A 720 36.69 -26.51 1.55
C PHE A 720 37.42 -27.84 1.46
N LEU A 721 38.50 -27.87 0.67
CA LEU A 721 39.31 -29.06 0.50
C LEU A 721 40.35 -29.26 1.61
N HIS A 722 40.54 -28.26 2.49
CA HIS A 722 41.53 -28.30 3.55
C HIS A 722 40.98 -28.91 4.84
N THR A 723 41.91 -29.41 5.65
CA THR A 723 41.73 -29.76 7.05
C THR A 723 42.40 -28.69 7.89
N VAL A 724 41.61 -27.97 8.68
CA VAL A 724 42.09 -26.95 9.62
C VAL A 724 43.22 -27.50 10.50
N GLY A 725 44.30 -26.73 10.66
CA GLY A 725 45.48 -27.14 11.44
C GLY A 725 46.47 -28.02 10.67
N ASN A 726 46.14 -28.48 9.45
CA ASN A 726 47.01 -29.28 8.61
C ASN A 726 47.37 -28.53 7.32
N ILE A 727 48.57 -27.93 7.31
CA ILE A 727 49.08 -27.16 6.16
C ILE A 727 49.10 -27.99 4.86
N ASP A 728 49.31 -29.30 4.96
CA ASP A 728 49.47 -30.20 3.80
C ASP A 728 48.16 -30.55 3.10
N SER A 729 47.04 -30.22 3.73
CA SER A 729 45.70 -30.46 3.19
C SER A 729 45.20 -29.31 2.31
N TYR A 730 45.86 -28.16 2.33
CA TYR A 730 45.46 -27.02 1.51
C TYR A 730 45.77 -27.29 0.03
N PRO A 731 44.94 -26.77 -0.89
CA PRO A 731 45.22 -26.85 -2.33
C PRO A 731 46.63 -26.35 -2.68
N ASN A 732 47.27 -26.96 -3.67
CA ASN A 732 48.42 -26.34 -4.32
C ASN A 732 47.94 -25.27 -5.33
N GLU A 733 48.86 -24.46 -5.86
CA GLU A 733 48.51 -23.36 -6.76
C GLU A 733 47.73 -23.82 -8.00
N ALA A 734 48.10 -24.95 -8.60
CA ALA A 734 47.42 -25.48 -9.78
C ALA A 734 46.00 -25.99 -9.46
N SER A 735 45.78 -26.48 -8.23
CA SER A 735 44.46 -26.88 -7.74
C SER A 735 43.58 -25.67 -7.46
N ALA A 736 44.15 -24.58 -6.91
CA ALA A 736 43.44 -23.31 -6.78
C ALA A 736 43.04 -22.75 -8.15
N ASP A 737 43.92 -22.81 -9.15
CA ASP A 737 43.59 -22.40 -10.52
C ASP A 737 42.43 -23.24 -11.10
N ALA A 738 42.39 -24.55 -10.83
CA ALA A 738 41.28 -25.40 -11.26
C ALA A 738 39.96 -25.01 -10.57
N LEU A 739 39.97 -24.74 -9.26
CA LEU A 739 38.79 -24.30 -8.52
C LEU A 739 38.27 -22.94 -9.03
N ILE A 740 39.18 -21.98 -9.22
CA ILE A 740 38.89 -20.65 -9.78
C ILE A 740 38.19 -20.77 -11.13
N ASN A 741 38.74 -21.57 -12.05
CA ASN A 741 38.22 -21.68 -13.41
C ASN A 741 36.91 -22.48 -13.50
N THR A 742 36.62 -23.32 -12.50
CA THR A 742 35.44 -24.19 -12.49
C THR A 742 34.34 -23.71 -11.54
N GLY A 743 34.53 -22.61 -10.82
CA GLY A 743 33.56 -22.11 -9.83
C GLY A 743 33.37 -23.09 -8.66
N GLY A 744 34.46 -23.72 -8.22
CA GLY A 744 34.45 -24.70 -7.13
C GLY A 744 34.10 -26.13 -7.52
N PHE A 745 33.79 -26.40 -8.80
CA PHE A 745 33.34 -27.72 -9.22
C PHE A 745 34.47 -28.77 -9.27
N ALA A 746 35.72 -28.36 -9.51
CA ALA A 746 36.84 -29.30 -9.65
C ALA A 746 38.19 -28.79 -9.13
N HIS A 747 39.05 -29.72 -8.70
CA HIS A 747 40.46 -29.48 -8.37
C HIS A 747 41.36 -30.55 -9.01
N LEU A 748 42.69 -30.42 -8.89
CA LEU A 748 43.63 -31.42 -9.39
C LEU A 748 43.84 -32.53 -8.36
N GLY A 749 43.51 -33.76 -8.75
CA GLY A 749 43.72 -34.96 -7.96
C GLY A 749 45.19 -35.38 -7.88
N PRO A 750 45.51 -36.40 -7.07
CA PRO A 750 46.88 -36.86 -6.86
C PRO A 750 47.62 -37.34 -8.12
N ALA A 751 46.90 -37.73 -9.18
CA ALA A 751 47.50 -38.13 -10.47
C ALA A 751 47.43 -37.02 -11.54
N GLY A 752 47.06 -35.79 -11.17
CA GLY A 752 46.99 -34.62 -12.05
C GLY A 752 45.72 -34.56 -12.92
N GLU A 753 44.74 -35.41 -12.66
CA GLU A 753 43.41 -35.40 -13.27
C GLU A 753 42.49 -34.40 -12.56
N LEU A 754 41.54 -33.81 -13.28
CA LEU A 754 40.48 -33.03 -12.62
C LEU A 754 39.57 -33.99 -11.86
N VAL A 755 39.35 -33.73 -10.58
CA VAL A 755 38.44 -34.48 -9.72
C VAL A 755 37.39 -33.54 -9.12
N ASP A 756 36.22 -34.09 -8.79
CA ASP A 756 35.29 -33.41 -7.88
C ASP A 756 35.89 -33.38 -6.47
N ALA A 757 35.24 -32.69 -5.55
CA ALA A 757 35.70 -32.62 -4.18
C ALA A 757 35.72 -33.97 -3.43
N ALA A 758 34.97 -34.96 -3.90
CA ALA A 758 34.99 -36.32 -3.37
C ALA A 758 36.12 -37.18 -3.99
N GLY A 759 36.95 -36.62 -4.87
CA GLY A 759 38.06 -37.29 -5.52
C GLY A 759 37.65 -38.15 -6.72
N HIS A 760 36.44 -38.00 -7.24
CA HIS A 760 36.02 -38.70 -8.46
C HIS A 760 36.54 -37.97 -9.70
N ALA A 761 37.20 -38.72 -10.58
CA ALA A 761 37.69 -38.18 -11.84
C ALA A 761 36.55 -37.60 -12.69
N LEU A 762 36.66 -36.31 -12.98
CA LEU A 762 35.79 -35.60 -13.90
C LEU A 762 36.41 -35.74 -15.31
N GLY A 763 35.61 -36.23 -16.26
CA GLY A 763 36.02 -36.30 -17.66
C GLY A 763 36.34 -34.91 -18.25
N PRO A 764 36.66 -34.81 -19.55
CA PRO A 764 36.95 -33.53 -20.19
C PRO A 764 35.78 -32.55 -20.02
N LEU A 765 35.97 -31.54 -19.15
CA LEU A 765 35.02 -30.47 -18.87
C LEU A 765 35.03 -29.45 -20.03
N ALA A 766 34.39 -29.78 -21.14
CA ALA A 766 34.35 -28.89 -22.31
C ALA A 766 33.26 -27.80 -22.23
N ASP A 767 32.17 -28.00 -21.45
CA ASP A 767 30.97 -27.14 -21.54
C ASP A 767 30.49 -26.52 -20.21
N LYS A 768 31.28 -26.53 -19.12
CA LYS A 768 30.89 -25.95 -17.81
C LYS A 768 31.97 -25.07 -17.15
N LEU A 769 32.73 -24.33 -17.95
CA LEU A 769 33.67 -23.32 -17.43
C LEU A 769 32.94 -21.98 -17.31
N LEU A 770 32.44 -21.67 -16.11
CA LEU A 770 31.93 -20.33 -15.78
C LEU A 770 32.72 -19.66 -14.65
N GLY A 771 33.84 -20.23 -14.21
CA GLY A 771 34.63 -19.65 -13.13
C GLY A 771 35.49 -18.46 -13.60
N ARG A 772 35.10 -17.24 -13.22
CA ARG A 772 36.02 -16.12 -13.05
C ARG A 772 36.24 -16.00 -11.55
N GLY A 773 37.49 -16.00 -11.09
CA GLY A 773 37.92 -15.91 -9.69
C GLY A 773 39.25 -15.17 -9.61
N LEU A 774 39.69 -14.78 -8.40
CA LEU A 774 40.91 -14.00 -8.20
C LEU A 774 41.90 -14.75 -7.33
N LYS A 775 43.18 -14.45 -7.53
CA LYS A 775 44.26 -14.97 -6.68
C LYS A 775 45.35 -13.93 -6.49
N THR A 776 45.98 -13.90 -5.33
CA THR A 776 47.19 -13.10 -5.09
C THR A 776 48.28 -13.45 -6.10
N SER A 777 48.93 -12.42 -6.67
CA SER A 777 49.94 -12.60 -7.73
C SER A 777 51.19 -13.38 -7.31
N LYS A 778 51.45 -13.51 -6.01
CA LYS A 778 52.55 -14.28 -5.42
C LYS A 778 52.13 -14.85 -4.06
N ALA A 779 52.65 -16.03 -3.72
CA ALA A 779 52.57 -16.56 -2.37
C ALA A 779 53.47 -15.75 -1.41
N ILE A 780 53.05 -15.63 -0.16
CA ILE A 780 53.81 -15.03 0.94
C ILE A 780 54.46 -16.13 1.78
N THR A 781 55.75 -16.02 2.06
CA THR A 781 56.45 -16.95 2.96
C THR A 781 56.10 -16.61 4.41
N VAL A 782 55.80 -17.64 5.20
CA VAL A 782 55.52 -17.50 6.64
C VAL A 782 56.72 -16.88 7.37
N GLY A 783 56.46 -16.00 8.34
CA GLY A 783 57.51 -15.34 9.13
C GLY A 783 58.11 -16.23 10.22
N GLN A 784 59.25 -15.80 10.78
CA GLN A 784 59.89 -16.42 11.94
C GLN A 784 59.66 -15.58 13.20
N GLY A 785 59.37 -16.23 14.34
CA GLY A 785 59.15 -15.59 15.64
C GLY A 785 57.68 -15.52 16.02
N SER A 786 57.29 -14.49 16.79
CA SER A 786 55.91 -14.31 17.29
C SER A 786 55.08 -13.32 16.46
N GLY A 787 55.56 -12.90 15.29
CA GLY A 787 54.89 -11.95 14.41
C GLY A 787 53.76 -12.57 13.58
N GLN A 788 53.34 -11.86 12.54
CA GLN A 788 52.36 -12.31 11.55
C GLN A 788 52.68 -11.70 10.17
N THR A 789 52.26 -12.36 9.10
CA THR A 789 52.36 -11.90 7.72
C THR A 789 50.97 -11.86 7.12
N SER A 790 50.62 -10.75 6.44
CA SER A 790 49.31 -10.63 5.77
C SER A 790 49.47 -10.59 4.26
N THR A 791 48.54 -11.24 3.55
CA THR A 791 48.34 -11.09 2.11
C THR A 791 46.95 -10.53 1.84
N GLU A 792 46.79 -9.82 0.73
CA GLU A 792 45.55 -9.12 0.43
C GLU A 792 45.27 -9.14 -1.07
N ILE A 793 44.01 -9.38 -1.43
CA ILE A 793 43.48 -9.10 -2.77
C ILE A 793 42.67 -7.80 -2.65
N ARG A 794 43.18 -6.72 -3.25
CA ARG A 794 42.47 -5.45 -3.41
C ARG A 794 42.03 -5.28 -4.85
N PHE A 795 40.80 -4.81 -5.03
CA PHE A 795 40.31 -4.39 -6.33
C PHE A 795 40.76 -2.96 -6.64
N THR A 796 41.45 -2.77 -7.76
CA THR A 796 41.73 -1.45 -8.34
C THR A 796 41.78 -1.61 -9.86
N ASP A 797 40.70 -1.16 -10.51
CA ASP A 797 40.47 -1.00 -11.96
C ASP A 797 40.58 -2.22 -12.90
N ALA A 798 39.46 -2.47 -13.60
CA ALA A 798 39.34 -3.14 -14.89
C ALA A 798 39.92 -4.57 -15.02
N THR A 799 39.29 -5.54 -14.38
CA THR A 799 39.25 -6.92 -14.89
C THR A 799 37.85 -7.53 -14.70
N ASP A 800 37.51 -8.40 -15.64
CA ASP A 800 36.27 -9.14 -15.91
C ASP A 800 35.58 -9.89 -14.73
N TYR A 801 36.00 -9.68 -13.47
CA TYR A 801 35.47 -10.34 -12.27
C TYR A 801 34.27 -9.58 -11.68
N GLN A 802 33.11 -10.22 -11.58
CA GLN A 802 31.90 -9.68 -10.97
C GLN A 802 31.91 -9.97 -9.46
N ALA A 803 32.36 -9.01 -8.65
CA ALA A 803 32.50 -9.14 -7.19
C ALA A 803 31.40 -8.40 -6.37
N GLY A 804 30.47 -7.73 -7.03
CA GLY A 804 29.35 -7.05 -6.40
C GLY A 804 28.26 -8.06 -6.11
N LEU A 805 27.91 -8.26 -4.84
CA LEU A 805 26.81 -9.13 -4.45
C LEU A 805 25.58 -8.25 -4.22
N GLU A 806 24.57 -8.41 -5.06
CA GLU A 806 23.23 -7.89 -4.81
C GLU A 806 22.33 -9.06 -4.43
N ILE A 807 21.79 -9.04 -3.22
CA ILE A 807 20.87 -10.07 -2.75
C ILE A 807 19.47 -9.49 -2.88
N GLY A 808 18.80 -9.81 -3.99
CA GLY A 808 17.39 -9.53 -4.19
C GLY A 808 16.54 -10.56 -3.46
N TYR A 809 15.49 -10.16 -2.77
CA TYR A 809 14.41 -11.08 -2.39
C TYR A 809 13.26 -10.86 -3.36
N GLU A 810 13.10 -11.77 -4.32
CA GLU A 810 12.00 -11.76 -5.27
C GLU A 810 11.14 -13.02 -5.08
N ALA A 811 9.83 -12.88 -5.20
CA ALA A 811 8.95 -14.04 -5.26
C ALA A 811 9.10 -14.77 -6.60
N GLU A 812 9.90 -15.85 -6.65
CA GLU A 812 9.85 -16.79 -7.78
C GLU A 812 8.60 -17.67 -7.68
N LEU A 813 7.58 -17.35 -8.48
CA LEU A 813 6.46 -18.27 -8.69
C LEU A 813 6.88 -19.32 -9.72
N ALA A 814 7.31 -20.50 -9.25
CA ALA A 814 7.65 -21.62 -10.13
C ALA A 814 6.39 -22.18 -10.82
N VAL A 815 6.00 -21.58 -11.94
CA VAL A 815 5.08 -22.21 -12.89
C VAL A 815 5.85 -23.30 -13.62
N THR A 816 5.77 -24.55 -13.15
CA THR A 816 6.15 -25.70 -13.98
C THR A 816 5.08 -25.87 -15.07
N GLY A 817 5.13 -24.99 -16.05
CA GLY A 817 4.34 -25.08 -17.27
C GLY A 817 4.72 -26.36 -18.00
N GLY A 818 3.83 -27.34 -17.95
CA GLY A 818 3.90 -28.55 -18.74
C GLY A 818 3.84 -28.22 -20.22
N GLY A 819 5.00 -27.95 -20.82
CA GLY A 819 5.21 -28.10 -22.24
C GLY A 819 4.97 -29.56 -22.62
N ALA A 820 4.06 -29.78 -23.56
CA ALA A 820 3.64 -31.09 -24.04
C ALA A 820 4.84 -32.03 -24.29
N GLY A 821 4.95 -33.09 -23.48
CA GLY A 821 5.81 -34.23 -23.85
C GLY A 821 6.64 -34.93 -22.78
N VAL A 822 6.24 -35.01 -21.50
CA VAL A 822 6.83 -36.01 -20.58
C VAL A 822 5.74 -36.66 -19.73
N LYS A 823 5.46 -37.94 -20.00
CA LYS A 823 4.59 -38.78 -19.18
C LYS A 823 5.36 -39.21 -17.92
N GLY A 824 4.82 -38.88 -16.75
CA GLY A 824 4.94 -39.68 -15.54
C GLY A 824 5.88 -39.14 -14.47
N ALA A 825 5.34 -38.31 -13.58
CA ALA A 825 5.54 -38.40 -12.14
C ALA A 825 4.42 -37.62 -11.45
N VAL A 826 3.66 -38.33 -10.62
CA VAL A 826 2.56 -37.83 -9.79
C VAL A 826 3.17 -37.35 -8.48
N GLY A 827 2.86 -36.10 -8.09
CA GLY A 827 3.24 -35.52 -6.80
C GLY A 827 3.99 -34.19 -6.96
N GLY A 828 3.26 -33.10 -7.25
CA GLY A 828 3.80 -31.75 -7.20
C GLY A 828 3.23 -31.02 -5.98
N SER A 829 4.08 -30.73 -4.99
CA SER A 829 3.81 -29.71 -3.98
C SER A 829 4.09 -28.34 -4.61
N LEU A 830 3.04 -27.57 -4.87
CA LEU A 830 3.12 -26.14 -5.16
C LEU A 830 2.93 -25.44 -3.82
N GLY A 831 4.03 -25.04 -3.20
CA GLY A 831 4.05 -24.08 -2.10
C GLY A 831 4.91 -22.91 -2.55
N GLY A 832 4.43 -21.68 -2.39
CA GLY A 832 5.25 -20.49 -2.61
C GLY A 832 6.40 -20.51 -1.60
N SER A 833 7.61 -20.78 -2.07
CA SER A 833 8.81 -20.59 -1.25
C SER A 833 9.27 -19.16 -1.42
N LEU A 834 9.50 -18.48 -0.30
CA LEU A 834 10.12 -17.16 -0.26
C LEU A 834 11.59 -17.33 -0.65
N GLY A 835 11.92 -17.07 -1.91
CA GLY A 835 13.24 -17.29 -2.49
C GLY A 835 14.08 -16.01 -2.48
N ALA A 836 15.34 -16.10 -2.09
CA ALA A 836 16.31 -15.03 -2.35
C ALA A 836 16.92 -15.26 -3.74
N MET A 837 16.85 -14.25 -4.60
CA MET A 837 17.58 -14.20 -5.86
C MET A 837 18.92 -13.50 -5.63
N LEU A 838 20.01 -14.26 -5.69
CA LEU A 838 21.36 -13.71 -5.67
C LEU A 838 21.74 -13.28 -7.09
N SER A 839 22.06 -12.00 -7.26
CA SER A 839 22.65 -11.48 -8.50
C SER A 839 24.05 -10.93 -8.24
N TRP A 840 24.98 -11.20 -9.17
CA TRP A 840 26.37 -10.77 -9.06
C TRP A 840 26.66 -9.64 -10.06
N GLY A 841 26.92 -8.43 -9.56
CA GLY A 841 27.36 -7.25 -10.31
C GLY A 841 28.88 -7.03 -10.27
N SER A 842 29.38 -6.02 -10.97
CA SER A 842 30.79 -5.62 -10.89
C SER A 842 30.99 -4.56 -9.80
N SER A 843 31.48 -4.93 -8.60
CA SER A 843 31.91 -3.97 -7.58
C SER A 843 33.41 -3.70 -7.66
N THR A 844 33.82 -2.48 -7.29
CA THR A 844 35.21 -2.03 -7.39
C THR A 844 35.96 -1.96 -6.05
N SER A 845 35.41 -2.47 -4.93
CA SER A 845 35.95 -2.20 -3.58
C SER A 845 36.07 -3.41 -2.63
N THR A 846 35.83 -4.65 -3.09
CA THR A 846 35.92 -5.84 -2.22
C THR A 846 37.36 -6.14 -1.83
N VAL A 847 37.59 -6.39 -0.54
CA VAL A 847 38.89 -6.71 0.05
C VAL A 847 38.83 -8.10 0.69
N TYR A 848 39.80 -8.92 0.30
CA TYR A 848 40.05 -10.22 0.90
C TYR A 848 41.40 -10.17 1.59
N ARG A 849 41.45 -10.45 2.89
CA ARG A 849 42.69 -10.43 3.66
C ARG A 849 42.93 -11.78 4.30
N GLY A 850 44.15 -12.29 4.17
CA GLY A 850 44.61 -13.45 4.93
C GLY A 850 45.77 -13.07 5.81
N THR A 851 45.72 -13.43 7.09
CA THR A 851 46.81 -13.23 8.06
C THR A 851 47.31 -14.58 8.54
N ILE A 852 48.62 -14.79 8.47
CA ILE A 852 49.29 -16.04 8.84
C ILE A 852 50.30 -15.73 9.94
N GLY A 853 50.16 -16.39 11.09
CA GLY A 853 51.08 -16.27 12.22
C GLY A 853 52.47 -16.79 11.89
N SER A 854 53.51 -16.16 12.44
CA SER A 854 54.90 -16.60 12.29
C SER A 854 55.19 -17.89 13.06
N ILE A 855 56.13 -18.71 12.59
CA ILE A 855 56.55 -19.97 13.22
C ILE A 855 57.67 -19.70 14.22
N GLY A 856 57.67 -20.42 15.34
CA GLY A 856 58.70 -20.35 16.38
C GLY A 856 60.11 -20.60 15.84
N GLU A 857 61.09 -19.89 16.38
CA GLU A 857 62.49 -19.91 15.90
C GLU A 857 63.08 -21.32 15.82
N SER A 858 62.77 -22.19 16.79
CA SER A 858 63.32 -23.55 16.88
C SER A 858 62.80 -24.54 15.84
N THR A 859 61.65 -24.25 15.23
CA THR A 859 60.90 -25.14 14.33
C THR A 859 60.76 -24.56 12.92
N PHE A 860 61.04 -23.26 12.75
CA PHE A 860 60.99 -22.57 11.46
C PHE A 860 61.72 -23.29 10.30
N PRO A 861 62.96 -23.80 10.46
CA PRO A 861 63.67 -24.44 9.35
C PRO A 861 62.97 -25.68 8.79
N ASP A 862 62.22 -26.40 9.63
CA ASP A 862 61.59 -27.67 9.27
C ASP A 862 60.14 -27.50 8.81
N HIS A 863 59.57 -26.31 9.00
CA HIS A 863 58.14 -26.03 8.80
C HIS A 863 57.86 -24.77 7.98
N VAL A 864 58.86 -24.16 7.34
CA VAL A 864 58.65 -23.01 6.45
C VAL A 864 57.79 -23.42 5.24
N TYR A 865 56.84 -22.57 4.87
CA TYR A 865 56.01 -22.70 3.67
C TYR A 865 55.64 -21.31 3.16
N SER A 866 55.12 -21.26 1.94
CA SER A 866 54.51 -20.07 1.37
C SER A 866 53.02 -20.32 1.11
N ALA A 867 52.19 -19.30 1.26
CA ALA A 867 50.76 -19.41 0.97
C ALA A 867 50.26 -18.20 0.20
N GLY A 868 49.31 -18.40 -0.70
CA GLY A 868 48.58 -17.34 -1.37
C GLY A 868 47.08 -17.41 -1.07
N LEU A 869 46.38 -16.29 -1.30
CA LEU A 869 44.94 -16.17 -1.06
C LEU A 869 44.22 -16.14 -2.40
N PHE A 870 43.17 -16.94 -2.57
CA PHE A 870 42.29 -16.93 -3.75
C PHE A 870 40.83 -16.84 -3.34
N THR A 871 40.02 -16.43 -4.30
CA THR A 871 38.58 -16.39 -4.15
C THR A 871 37.88 -16.77 -5.46
N TYR A 872 36.69 -17.35 -5.35
CA TYR A 872 35.83 -17.70 -6.47
C TYR A 872 34.37 -17.82 -6.02
N VAL A 873 33.43 -17.67 -6.96
CA VAL A 873 32.01 -17.92 -6.71
C VAL A 873 31.72 -19.40 -6.81
N TYR A 874 31.22 -20.00 -5.72
CA TYR A 874 30.85 -21.41 -5.68
C TYR A 874 29.54 -21.66 -6.41
N ASN A 875 29.54 -22.65 -7.32
CA ASN A 875 28.35 -23.07 -8.04
C ASN A 875 28.12 -24.57 -7.84
N TYR A 876 26.98 -24.93 -7.22
CA TYR A 876 26.58 -26.32 -6.99
C TYR A 876 26.27 -27.12 -8.29
N GLY A 877 26.38 -26.51 -9.46
CA GLY A 877 26.22 -27.14 -10.76
C GLY A 877 24.77 -27.29 -11.23
N LYS A 878 23.81 -26.78 -10.44
CA LYS A 878 22.40 -26.60 -10.79
C LYS A 878 22.05 -25.11 -10.79
N LYS A 879 21.17 -24.68 -11.71
CA LYS A 879 20.83 -23.26 -11.89
C LYS A 879 19.99 -22.67 -10.75
N ASP A 880 19.34 -23.52 -9.96
CA ASP A 880 18.35 -23.22 -8.92
C ASP A 880 18.96 -23.22 -7.49
N GLN A 881 20.28 -23.39 -7.35
CA GLN A 881 20.94 -23.36 -6.04
C GLN A 881 21.73 -22.06 -5.83
N PRO A 882 21.68 -21.47 -4.62
CA PRO A 882 22.31 -20.20 -4.33
C PRO A 882 23.83 -20.30 -4.49
N GLN A 883 24.41 -19.28 -5.14
CA GLN A 883 25.86 -19.09 -5.29
C GLN A 883 26.38 -18.21 -4.15
N PHE A 884 27.62 -18.44 -3.71
CA PHE A 884 28.25 -17.66 -2.64
C PHE A 884 29.76 -17.57 -2.85
N GLU A 885 30.39 -16.58 -2.22
CA GLU A 885 31.84 -16.35 -2.35
C GLU A 885 32.63 -17.35 -1.50
N VAL A 886 33.70 -17.95 -2.04
CA VAL A 886 34.61 -18.79 -1.28
C VAL A 886 35.98 -18.16 -1.22
N VAL A 887 36.45 -17.82 -0.02
CA VAL A 887 37.78 -17.28 0.22
C VAL A 887 38.67 -18.37 0.80
N SER A 888 39.74 -18.73 0.10
CA SER A 888 40.59 -19.86 0.46
C SER A 888 42.08 -19.61 0.18
N TYR A 889 42.92 -20.57 0.54
CA TYR A 889 44.38 -20.49 0.40
C TYR A 889 44.94 -21.62 -0.44
N TRP A 890 45.98 -21.33 -1.22
CA TRP A 890 46.89 -22.37 -1.68
C TRP A 890 48.21 -22.31 -0.93
N VAL A 891 48.84 -23.45 -0.77
CA VAL A 891 50.13 -23.60 -0.09
C VAL A 891 51.17 -24.17 -1.06
N ASP A 892 52.36 -23.58 -1.03
CA ASP A 892 53.57 -24.05 -1.71
C ASP A 892 54.69 -24.26 -0.67
N LYS A 893 55.47 -25.33 -0.82
CA LYS A 893 56.45 -25.76 0.19
C LYS A 893 57.89 -25.48 -0.24
#